data_AF-A0A620GXA8-F1
#
_entry.id   AF-A0A620GXA8-F1
#
_cell.length_a   1.000
_cell.length_b   1.000
_cell.length_c   1.000
_cell.angle_alpha   90.00
_cell.angle_beta   90.00
_cell.angle_gamma   90.00
#
_symmetry.space_group_name_H-M   'P 1'
#
loop_
_entity.id
_entity.type
_entity.pdbx_description
1 polymer ?
#
loop_
_entity_poly.entity_id
_entity_poly.type
_entity_poly.pdbx_seq_one_letter_code
_entity_poly.pdbx_strand_id
1 'polypeptide(L)'
;MLRVYHSNRLDVLEALMEFIVERERLDDPFEPEMILVQSTGMAQWLQMTLSQKFGIAANIAFPLPASFIWEMFVRVLPDIPKESAFSKQSMSWKLMTLLPQLLDKDEFVLLRHYLTDDTDKRKLFQLSARAADLFDQYLVYRPDWLTQWEAGKSVEGLGEAQNWQAPLWKALVEYTATLGQPRWHRANLYQRFIQTLESAIACPPGLPSRVFICGISALPPVYLRALQALGKHIEIHLLFTNPCRYYWGDIKDPAWLAKLMARQRRHSFEDRHLPLFRENQNPEALFNSDGEQDIGNPLLASWGKLGRDYIYLLSELENSQELDAFVDITPDNLLHRIQADILELESHAVAGVNLEEYSRSDNKRLLDPEDNSLSFHVCHSPQREVEILHDRLLAMLEADPTLTPRDIIVMVADIDSYSPFIQAVFGSAPTERYLPYAISDRRARQSHPVLQAFISLLSLPDSRFVSEDVLALLDVPVLAARFTINEEGLRYLRLWVNESGIRWGIDDDNVRELELPATGQHTWQFGLTRMLLGYAMESAQGEWQSVLPYDESSGLIAELVGHLASLLMQLNIWRRGLAQERPLEEWLPVCRDMLNDFFLPDADTEAAMTLIEQQWQAIIAEGVAAEYGDAVPISLLRDELAQRLDQERISQRFLAGPINICTLMPMRSIPFRVVCLLGMNDGVYPRQLAPLGFDLMSQKPMRGDRSRRDDDRYLFLEALISAQQTLYISYIGRSIQDNSERFPSVLVQELVDYIGQSHYLPGDEMLTCDESEARVKAHITRLHTRMPFDAQNYQPGEQQSYAREWLPAASQSGKAHSDFVQPLPFTMPETLTLESLQRFWAHPVRAFFQMRLQVNFRSEESEIPDAEPFELEGLTRYQLNQQLLNTLVEEDDVERLFRRFRAAGELPYGAFGEIFWDAQCQEMQQLASRVIACRKPSQSLEVDLLCNGVQLTGWLPQVQEDGLLRWRPALISVAQGVQLWLEHLVYCASGGSGESRLFLRKEGEWRFPPLDKTQAMAYLAQLIEGYREGMSSPLLVLPESGGAWIKACYDAENDVMLDDDDTLQKARTKFLQAYEGNMMVSGEGEDIWYQRLWRQLESETLQAIIAQSRHYLLPLFRFNQSR
;
A
#
# COMPACT_ATOMS: atom_id res chain seq x y z
N MET A 1 47.26 -13.30 -14.83
CA MET A 1 46.90 -14.63 -14.30
C MET A 1 45.48 -14.57 -13.72
N LEU A 2 44.68 -15.66 -13.81
CA LEU A 2 43.39 -15.75 -13.10
C LEU A 2 43.58 -16.41 -11.73
N ARG A 3 43.39 -15.63 -10.65
CA ARG A 3 43.49 -16.08 -9.26
C ARG A 3 42.11 -16.13 -8.63
N VAL A 4 41.78 -17.25 -7.99
CA VAL A 4 40.49 -17.48 -7.34
C VAL A 4 40.75 -17.64 -5.84
N TYR A 5 40.25 -16.70 -5.05
CA TYR A 5 40.40 -16.67 -3.60
C TYR A 5 39.11 -17.18 -2.97
N HIS A 6 39.22 -18.24 -2.17
CA HIS A 6 38.11 -18.80 -1.40
C HIS A 6 38.23 -18.40 0.07
N SER A 7 37.18 -17.81 0.64
CA SER A 7 37.10 -17.51 2.08
C SER A 7 35.66 -17.60 2.57
N ASN A 8 35.45 -17.93 3.84
CA ASN A 8 34.14 -17.91 4.49
C ASN A 8 33.70 -16.52 4.95
N ARG A 9 34.58 -15.51 4.90
CA ARG A 9 34.25 -14.13 5.32
C ARG A 9 34.65 -13.13 4.27
N LEU A 10 33.73 -12.22 3.95
CA LEU A 10 33.99 -11.15 3.00
C LEU A 10 35.10 -10.20 3.50
N ASP A 11 35.21 -9.97 4.81
CA ASP A 11 36.24 -9.12 5.40
C ASP A 11 37.66 -9.59 5.07
N VAL A 12 37.88 -10.91 4.97
CA VAL A 12 39.20 -11.48 4.65
C VAL A 12 39.53 -11.27 3.17
N LEU A 13 38.52 -11.43 2.32
CA LEU A 13 38.66 -11.17 0.88
C LEU A 13 38.93 -9.70 0.62
N GLU A 14 38.23 -8.82 1.31
CA GLU A 14 38.45 -7.38 1.29
C GLU A 14 39.88 -7.05 1.74
N ALA A 15 40.35 -7.60 2.87
CA ALA A 15 41.73 -7.42 3.34
C ALA A 15 42.79 -7.93 2.34
N LEU A 16 42.50 -9.01 1.60
CA LEU A 16 43.37 -9.50 0.52
C LEU A 16 43.41 -8.51 -0.65
N MET A 17 42.26 -7.95 -1.03
CA MET A 17 42.18 -6.89 -2.03
C MET A 17 42.95 -5.64 -1.57
N GLU A 18 42.79 -5.18 -0.32
CA GLU A 18 43.59 -4.09 0.26
C GLU A 18 45.08 -4.37 0.12
N PHE A 19 45.52 -5.57 0.49
CA PHE A 19 46.92 -5.97 0.44
C PHE A 19 47.47 -5.96 -1.00
N ILE A 20 46.71 -6.44 -1.98
CA ILE A 20 47.09 -6.43 -3.39
C ILE A 20 47.21 -4.99 -3.89
N VAL A 21 46.24 -4.14 -3.56
CA VAL A 21 46.22 -2.72 -3.95
C VAL A 21 47.42 -1.97 -3.39
N GLU A 22 47.78 -2.22 -2.12
CA GLU A 22 48.92 -1.59 -1.47
C GLU A 22 50.26 -2.07 -2.04
N ARG A 23 50.39 -3.38 -2.29
CA ARG A 23 51.64 -4.01 -2.73
C ARG A 23 51.97 -3.68 -4.18
N GLU A 24 50.98 -3.71 -5.06
CA GLU A 24 51.12 -3.54 -6.50
C GLU A 24 50.41 -2.24 -6.90
N ARG A 25 51.04 -1.09 -6.68
CA ARG A 25 50.43 0.18 -7.08
C ARG A 25 50.29 0.25 -8.61
N LEU A 26 49.16 0.79 -9.07
CA LEU A 26 48.95 1.08 -10.49
C LEU A 26 49.98 2.10 -10.99
N ASP A 27 50.47 1.88 -12.21
CA ASP A 27 51.50 2.73 -12.82
C ASP A 27 50.94 4.09 -13.28
N ASP A 28 49.68 4.15 -13.71
CA ASP A 28 48.98 5.37 -14.13
C ASP A 28 48.01 5.86 -13.03
N PRO A 29 48.20 7.07 -12.46
CA PRO A 29 47.32 7.61 -11.42
C PRO A 29 45.90 7.95 -11.91
N PHE A 30 45.64 7.98 -13.21
CA PHE A 30 44.29 8.17 -13.77
C PHE A 30 43.64 6.88 -14.25
N GLU A 31 44.36 5.75 -14.22
CA GLU A 31 43.74 4.45 -14.44
C GLU A 31 42.79 4.13 -13.27
N PRO A 32 41.51 3.82 -13.55
CA PRO A 32 40.57 3.48 -12.50
C PRO A 32 40.84 2.08 -11.95
N GLU A 33 40.71 1.90 -10.65
CA GLU A 33 40.71 0.56 -10.04
C GLU A 33 39.39 -0.13 -10.43
N MET A 34 39.48 -1.34 -11.00
CA MET A 34 38.32 -2.03 -11.58
C MET A 34 37.84 -3.13 -10.64
N ILE A 35 36.61 -2.98 -10.12
CA ILE A 35 35.99 -3.97 -9.22
C ILE A 35 34.61 -4.37 -9.76
N LEU A 36 34.49 -5.59 -10.25
CA LEU A 36 33.21 -6.14 -10.67
C LEU A 36 32.36 -6.45 -9.43
N VAL A 37 31.20 -5.81 -9.36
CA VAL A 37 30.18 -6.02 -8.32
C VAL A 37 28.82 -6.17 -8.99
N GLN A 38 27.87 -6.78 -8.29
CA GLN A 38 26.52 -6.99 -8.82
C GLN A 38 25.43 -6.27 -8.01
N SER A 39 25.83 -5.50 -6.98
CA SER A 39 24.92 -4.67 -6.19
C SER A 39 25.56 -3.33 -5.81
N THR A 40 24.75 -2.27 -5.75
CA THR A 40 25.18 -0.94 -5.30
C THR A 40 25.61 -0.95 -3.84
N GLY A 41 24.96 -1.77 -3.00
CA GLY A 41 25.33 -1.92 -1.60
C GLY A 41 26.74 -2.50 -1.41
N MET A 42 27.17 -3.43 -2.28
CA MET A 42 28.54 -3.92 -2.28
C MET A 42 29.53 -2.83 -2.70
N ALA A 43 29.19 -2.03 -3.71
CA ALA A 43 30.02 -0.89 -4.12
C ALA A 43 30.20 0.13 -2.98
N GLN A 44 29.11 0.49 -2.29
CA GLN A 44 29.15 1.41 -1.15
C GLN A 44 29.97 0.85 0.00
N TRP A 45 29.78 -0.43 0.36
CA TRP A 45 30.56 -1.09 1.39
C TRP A 45 32.05 -1.06 1.08
N LEU A 46 32.45 -1.46 -0.13
CA LEU A 46 33.84 -1.43 -0.56
C LEU A 46 34.41 0.00 -0.58
N GLN A 47 33.68 0.99 -1.08
CA GLN A 47 34.12 2.39 -1.04
C GLN A 47 34.38 2.86 0.38
N MET A 48 33.48 2.53 1.33
CA MET A 48 33.64 2.89 2.73
C MET A 48 34.82 2.19 3.38
N THR A 49 34.94 0.87 3.25
CA THR A 49 36.03 0.08 3.86
C THR A 49 37.39 0.49 3.30
N LEU A 50 37.52 0.57 1.97
CA LEU A 50 38.76 1.03 1.32
C LEU A 50 39.13 2.46 1.73
N SER A 51 38.14 3.36 1.88
CA SER A 51 38.42 4.73 2.33
C SER A 51 38.90 4.80 3.78
N GLN A 52 38.43 3.90 4.65
CA GLN A 52 38.88 3.84 6.04
C GLN A 52 40.34 3.37 6.13
N LYS A 53 40.71 2.38 5.30
CA LYS A 53 42.06 1.83 5.27
C LYS A 53 43.08 2.77 4.61
N PHE A 54 42.75 3.28 3.43
CA PHE A 54 43.66 4.10 2.63
C PHE A 54 43.54 5.60 2.92
N GLY A 55 42.55 6.02 3.72
CA GLY A 55 42.22 7.43 4.00
C GLY A 55 41.35 8.09 2.93
N ILE A 56 41.25 7.50 1.73
CA ILE A 56 40.42 7.93 0.62
C ILE A 56 40.15 6.76 -0.33
N ALA A 57 38.96 6.70 -0.91
CA ALA A 57 38.63 5.83 -2.04
C ALA A 57 38.15 6.71 -3.20
N ALA A 58 38.92 6.75 -4.29
CA ALA A 58 38.63 7.59 -5.46
C ALA A 58 39.02 6.86 -6.75
N ASN A 59 38.38 7.23 -7.86
CA ASN A 59 38.61 6.64 -9.19
C ASN A 59 38.44 5.10 -9.23
N ILE A 60 37.44 4.58 -8.52
CA ILE A 60 37.10 3.14 -8.56
C ILE A 60 35.88 2.97 -9.47
N ALA A 61 35.99 2.08 -10.44
CA ALA A 61 34.90 1.70 -11.32
C ALA A 61 34.25 0.41 -10.85
N PHE A 62 32.92 0.41 -10.77
CA PHE A 62 32.09 -0.71 -10.31
C PHE A 62 31.18 -1.28 -11.42
N PRO A 63 31.73 -1.79 -12.54
CA PRO A 63 30.91 -2.30 -13.63
C PRO A 63 30.27 -3.65 -13.27
N LEU A 64 29.05 -3.88 -13.78
CA LEU A 64 28.43 -5.20 -13.75
C LEU A 64 29.23 -6.17 -14.63
N PRO A 65 29.25 -7.49 -14.33
CA PRO A 65 29.99 -8.47 -15.13
C PRO A 65 29.65 -8.44 -16.62
N ALA A 66 28.35 -8.33 -16.96
CA ALA A 66 27.91 -8.28 -18.35
C ALA A 66 28.44 -7.04 -19.09
N SER A 67 28.45 -5.88 -18.43
CA SER A 67 28.96 -4.62 -19.00
C SER A 67 30.47 -4.67 -19.17
N PHE A 68 31.20 -5.20 -18.18
CA PHE A 68 32.64 -5.37 -18.26
C PHE A 68 33.06 -6.28 -19.41
N ILE A 69 32.43 -7.45 -19.56
CA ILE A 69 32.75 -8.38 -20.64
C ILE A 69 32.52 -7.72 -22.02
N TRP A 70 31.44 -6.96 -22.17
CA TRP A 70 31.18 -6.23 -23.41
C TRP A 70 32.24 -5.15 -23.69
N GLU A 71 32.63 -4.38 -22.68
CA GLU A 71 33.71 -3.40 -22.79
C GLU A 71 35.03 -4.05 -23.23
N MET A 72 35.33 -5.25 -22.72
CA MET A 72 36.51 -6.01 -23.14
C MET A 72 36.39 -6.51 -24.59
N PHE A 73 35.19 -6.86 -25.07
CA PHE A 73 34.98 -7.16 -26.48
C PHE A 73 35.33 -5.96 -27.36
N VAL A 74 34.92 -4.75 -26.97
CA VAL A 74 35.21 -3.50 -27.71
C VAL A 74 36.72 -3.20 -27.76
N ARG A 75 37.45 -3.50 -26.68
CA ARG A 75 38.89 -3.24 -26.61
C ARG A 75 39.73 -4.27 -27.38
N VAL A 76 39.33 -5.55 -27.36
CA VAL A 76 40.14 -6.65 -27.93
C VAL A 76 39.80 -6.93 -29.40
N LEU A 77 38.53 -6.86 -29.77
CA LEU A 77 38.08 -7.17 -31.12
C LEU A 77 37.92 -5.90 -31.96
N PRO A 78 38.27 -5.93 -33.26
CA PRO A 78 38.14 -4.76 -34.12
C PRO A 78 36.66 -4.47 -34.46
N ASP A 79 36.34 -3.18 -34.59
CA ASP A 79 35.06 -2.67 -35.12
C ASP A 79 33.81 -3.15 -34.37
N ILE A 80 33.92 -3.32 -33.05
CA ILE A 80 32.77 -3.62 -32.19
C ILE A 80 32.16 -2.31 -31.67
N PRO A 81 30.82 -2.12 -31.78
CA PRO A 81 30.16 -0.93 -31.26
C PRO A 81 30.22 -0.88 -29.73
N LYS A 82 30.19 0.33 -29.17
CA LYS A 82 30.17 0.54 -27.71
C LYS A 82 29.00 -0.17 -27.03
N GLU A 83 27.86 -0.26 -27.73
CA GLU A 83 26.66 -0.96 -27.26
C GLU A 83 26.18 -1.97 -28.30
N SER A 84 25.58 -3.05 -27.82
CA SER A 84 25.01 -4.11 -28.66
C SER A 84 23.72 -3.63 -29.32
N ALA A 85 23.58 -3.87 -30.63
CA ALA A 85 22.30 -3.69 -31.32
C ALA A 85 21.22 -4.69 -30.84
N PHE A 86 21.62 -5.71 -30.09
CA PHE A 86 20.79 -6.76 -29.48
C PHE A 86 20.69 -6.57 -27.96
N SER A 87 20.61 -5.33 -27.47
CA SER A 87 20.19 -5.06 -26.09
C SER A 87 18.74 -5.52 -25.89
N LYS A 88 18.36 -5.90 -24.66
CA LYS A 88 16.98 -6.30 -24.35
C LYS A 88 15.95 -5.27 -24.85
N GLN A 89 16.21 -4.00 -24.61
CA GLN A 89 15.32 -2.90 -24.94
C GLN A 89 15.20 -2.72 -26.47
N SER A 90 16.32 -2.66 -27.19
CA SER A 90 16.31 -2.53 -28.64
C SER A 90 15.66 -3.75 -29.33
N MET A 91 15.88 -4.96 -28.80
CA MET A 91 15.22 -6.17 -29.29
C MET A 91 13.70 -6.10 -29.12
N SER A 92 13.20 -5.56 -28.01
CA SER A 92 11.76 -5.44 -27.76
C SER A 92 11.06 -4.65 -28.86
N TRP A 93 11.61 -3.49 -29.23
CA TRP A 93 11.07 -2.64 -30.30
C TRP A 93 11.17 -3.26 -31.70
N LYS A 94 12.30 -3.91 -32.01
CA LYS A 94 12.47 -4.62 -33.30
C LYS A 94 11.49 -5.79 -33.41
N LEU A 95 11.32 -6.57 -32.34
CA LEU A 95 10.38 -7.69 -32.31
C LEU A 95 8.94 -7.21 -32.43
N MET A 96 8.60 -6.05 -31.86
CA MET A 96 7.28 -5.42 -32.02
C MET A 96 6.99 -5.09 -33.49
N THR A 97 8.01 -4.75 -34.27
CA THR A 97 7.88 -4.50 -35.72
C THR A 97 7.77 -5.79 -36.53
N LEU A 98 8.50 -6.84 -36.10
CA LEU A 98 8.62 -8.11 -36.84
C LEU A 98 7.46 -9.07 -36.59
N LEU A 99 7.00 -9.19 -35.35
CA LEU A 99 5.97 -10.16 -34.96
C LEU A 99 4.71 -10.05 -35.84
N PRO A 100 4.13 -8.87 -36.10
CA PRO A 100 2.95 -8.73 -36.96
C PRO A 100 3.16 -9.31 -38.37
N GLN A 101 4.37 -9.18 -38.93
CA GLN A 101 4.71 -9.67 -40.26
C GLN A 101 4.88 -11.19 -40.31
N LEU A 102 5.16 -11.82 -39.17
CA LEU A 102 5.41 -13.26 -39.04
C LEU A 102 4.16 -14.05 -38.66
N LEU A 103 3.09 -13.39 -38.21
CA LEU A 103 1.89 -14.07 -37.70
C LEU A 103 1.24 -14.99 -38.72
N ASP A 104 1.25 -14.65 -40.01
CA ASP A 104 0.62 -15.42 -41.10
C ASP A 104 1.29 -16.77 -41.40
N LYS A 105 2.46 -17.02 -40.83
CA LYS A 105 3.16 -18.31 -40.96
C LYS A 105 2.58 -19.36 -40.01
N ASP A 106 2.62 -20.63 -40.42
CA ASP A 106 2.07 -21.74 -39.64
C ASP A 106 2.78 -21.94 -38.29
N GLU A 107 4.07 -21.59 -38.22
CA GLU A 107 4.85 -21.66 -36.99
C GLU A 107 4.37 -20.69 -35.90
N PHE A 108 3.65 -19.61 -36.28
CA PHE A 108 3.22 -18.53 -35.39
C PHE A 108 1.72 -18.56 -35.06
N VAL A 109 1.00 -19.64 -35.40
CA VAL A 109 -0.46 -19.75 -35.20
C VAL A 109 -0.91 -19.47 -33.76
N LEU A 110 -0.15 -19.94 -32.77
CA LEU A 110 -0.46 -19.67 -31.35
C LEU A 110 -0.41 -18.16 -31.05
N LEU A 111 0.62 -17.47 -31.53
CA LEU A 111 0.81 -16.03 -31.35
C LEU A 111 -0.21 -15.22 -32.16
N ARG A 112 -0.57 -15.70 -33.36
CA ARG A 112 -1.63 -15.10 -34.18
C ARG A 112 -2.94 -15.02 -33.40
N HIS A 113 -3.41 -16.14 -32.84
CA HIS A 113 -4.63 -16.17 -32.04
C HIS A 113 -4.53 -15.34 -30.74
N TYR A 114 -3.35 -15.25 -30.13
CA TYR A 114 -3.15 -14.44 -28.94
C TYR A 114 -3.26 -12.93 -29.20
N LEU A 115 -2.88 -12.48 -30.41
CA LEU A 115 -2.82 -11.06 -30.79
C LEU A 115 -4.05 -10.57 -31.59
N THR A 116 -5.04 -11.43 -31.88
CA THR A 116 -6.19 -11.02 -32.73
C THR A 116 -7.09 -9.93 -32.11
N ASP A 117 -7.13 -9.81 -30.79
CA ASP A 117 -7.97 -8.89 -30.02
C ASP A 117 -7.16 -7.76 -29.35
N ASP A 118 -5.95 -7.46 -29.85
CA ASP A 118 -5.06 -6.41 -29.33
C ASP A 118 -5.33 -5.06 -30.02
N THR A 119 -6.17 -4.23 -29.41
CA THR A 119 -6.60 -2.94 -29.98
C THR A 119 -5.60 -1.80 -29.75
N ASP A 120 -4.78 -1.87 -28.69
CA ASP A 120 -3.87 -0.79 -28.25
C ASP A 120 -2.39 -1.21 -28.24
N LYS A 121 -2.04 -2.28 -28.97
CA LYS A 121 -0.68 -2.86 -29.06
C LYS A 121 -0.10 -3.36 -27.73
N ARG A 122 -0.90 -3.48 -26.68
CA ARG A 122 -0.42 -3.86 -25.33
C ARG A 122 0.07 -5.29 -25.30
N LYS A 123 -0.69 -6.24 -25.85
CA LYS A 123 -0.28 -7.65 -25.89
C LYS A 123 0.94 -7.82 -26.78
N LEU A 124 0.98 -7.13 -27.92
CA LEU A 124 2.11 -7.15 -28.84
C LEU A 124 3.40 -6.68 -28.15
N PHE A 125 3.37 -5.54 -27.45
CA PHE A 125 4.55 -5.02 -26.77
C PHE A 125 5.00 -5.94 -25.62
N GLN A 126 4.06 -6.42 -24.78
CA GLN A 126 4.39 -7.35 -23.70
C GLN A 126 5.02 -8.64 -24.22
N LEU A 127 4.47 -9.24 -25.28
CA LEU A 127 5.04 -10.43 -25.90
C LEU A 127 6.43 -10.14 -26.46
N SER A 128 6.62 -9.00 -27.12
CA SER A 128 7.91 -8.57 -27.68
C SER A 128 8.97 -8.40 -26.58
N ALA A 129 8.60 -7.76 -25.46
CA ALA A 129 9.47 -7.57 -24.30
C ALA A 129 9.82 -8.91 -23.62
N ARG A 130 8.85 -9.81 -23.44
CA ARG A 130 9.10 -11.15 -22.87
C ARG A 130 9.93 -12.05 -23.79
N ALA A 131 9.75 -11.93 -25.10
CA ALA A 131 10.60 -12.62 -26.07
C ALA A 131 12.03 -12.06 -26.07
N ALA A 132 12.18 -10.73 -25.99
CA ALA A 132 13.47 -10.07 -25.86
C ALA A 132 14.19 -10.44 -24.55
N ASP A 133 13.46 -10.55 -23.43
CA ASP A 133 13.96 -11.06 -22.15
C ASP A 133 14.59 -12.46 -22.32
N LEU A 134 13.86 -13.38 -22.96
CA LEU A 134 14.35 -14.74 -23.21
C LEU A 134 15.56 -14.75 -24.14
N PHE A 135 15.58 -13.93 -25.19
CA PHE A 135 16.73 -13.85 -26.08
C PHE A 135 17.97 -13.25 -25.39
N ASP A 136 17.83 -12.23 -24.54
CA ASP A 136 18.94 -11.72 -23.72
C ASP A 136 19.47 -12.81 -22.77
N GLN A 137 18.59 -13.62 -22.19
CA GLN A 137 18.97 -14.75 -21.35
C GLN A 137 19.69 -15.85 -22.16
N TYR A 138 19.14 -16.25 -23.32
CA TYR A 138 19.75 -17.25 -24.19
C TYR A 138 21.11 -16.79 -24.73
N LEU A 139 21.29 -15.49 -24.99
CA LEU A 139 22.57 -14.90 -25.41
C LEU A 139 23.70 -15.13 -24.41
N VAL A 140 23.38 -15.38 -23.14
CA VAL A 140 24.34 -15.61 -22.05
C VAL A 140 24.44 -17.09 -21.67
N TYR A 141 23.29 -17.76 -21.47
CA TYR A 141 23.25 -19.12 -20.91
C TYR A 141 23.24 -20.22 -21.97
N ARG A 142 22.75 -19.92 -23.18
CA ARG A 142 22.60 -20.89 -24.28
C ARG A 142 23.00 -20.29 -25.63
N PRO A 143 24.20 -19.68 -25.73
CA PRO A 143 24.57 -18.94 -26.94
C PRO A 143 24.63 -19.83 -28.19
N ASP A 144 24.91 -21.13 -28.03
CA ASP A 144 24.98 -22.08 -29.14
C ASP A 144 23.62 -22.37 -29.79
N TRP A 145 22.51 -22.20 -29.05
CA TRP A 145 21.16 -22.33 -29.61
C TRP A 145 20.91 -21.24 -30.65
N LEU A 146 21.27 -20.00 -30.33
CA LEU A 146 21.08 -18.84 -31.20
C LEU A 146 21.90 -18.97 -32.48
N THR A 147 23.14 -19.45 -32.41
CA THR A 147 23.98 -19.73 -33.60
C THR A 147 23.36 -20.81 -34.50
N GLN A 148 22.72 -21.83 -33.93
CA GLN A 148 22.03 -22.87 -34.70
C GLN A 148 20.74 -22.34 -35.33
N TRP A 149 19.95 -21.58 -34.58
CA TRP A 149 18.70 -20.98 -35.05
C TRP A 149 18.95 -19.95 -36.16
N GLU A 150 20.03 -19.16 -36.07
CA GLU A 150 20.46 -18.23 -37.14
C GLU A 150 20.77 -19.00 -38.44
N ALA A 151 21.36 -20.19 -38.35
CA ALA A 151 21.58 -21.09 -39.49
C ALA A 151 20.30 -21.82 -39.97
N GLY A 152 19.15 -21.56 -39.35
CA GLY A 152 17.87 -22.20 -39.66
C GLY A 152 17.74 -23.65 -39.18
N LYS A 153 18.58 -24.07 -38.22
CA LYS A 153 18.54 -25.43 -37.64
C LYS A 153 17.83 -25.40 -36.30
N SER A 154 17.03 -26.42 -36.01
CA SER A 154 16.46 -26.65 -34.67
C SER A 154 17.47 -27.38 -33.77
N VAL A 155 17.33 -27.20 -32.46
CA VAL A 155 18.08 -27.94 -31.45
C VAL A 155 17.23 -29.11 -30.97
N GLU A 156 17.81 -30.30 -30.92
CA GLU A 156 17.11 -31.50 -30.46
C GLU A 156 16.83 -31.48 -28.95
N GLY A 157 15.63 -31.95 -28.57
CA GLY A 157 15.23 -32.08 -27.16
C GLY A 157 14.87 -30.76 -26.46
N LEU A 158 14.46 -29.73 -27.21
CA LEU A 158 13.78 -28.54 -26.68
C LEU A 158 12.26 -28.64 -26.90
N GLY A 159 11.48 -27.92 -26.09
CA GLY A 159 10.02 -27.89 -26.19
C GLY A 159 9.48 -27.18 -27.44
N GLU A 160 8.15 -27.26 -27.64
CA GLU A 160 7.45 -26.78 -28.84
C GLU A 160 7.60 -25.28 -29.09
N ALA A 161 7.86 -24.47 -28.06
CA ALA A 161 8.08 -23.03 -28.21
C ALA A 161 9.29 -22.70 -29.09
N GLN A 162 10.24 -23.64 -29.27
CA GLN A 162 11.32 -23.50 -30.24
C GLN A 162 10.79 -23.25 -31.66
N ASN A 163 9.63 -23.80 -32.00
CA ASN A 163 9.06 -23.73 -33.35
C ASN A 163 8.81 -22.29 -33.80
N TRP A 164 8.48 -21.38 -32.89
CA TRP A 164 8.33 -19.96 -33.20
C TRP A 164 9.53 -19.12 -32.74
N GLN A 165 10.20 -19.48 -31.63
CA GLN A 165 11.36 -18.72 -31.14
C GLN A 165 12.56 -18.77 -32.09
N ALA A 166 12.84 -19.94 -32.70
CA ALA A 166 13.98 -20.08 -33.60
C ALA A 166 13.80 -19.27 -34.91
N PRO A 167 12.65 -19.36 -35.62
CA PRO A 167 12.39 -18.48 -36.76
C PRO A 167 12.35 -17.00 -36.38
N LEU A 168 11.82 -16.66 -35.20
CA LEU A 168 11.76 -15.27 -34.73
C LEU A 168 13.15 -14.68 -34.48
N TRP A 169 14.05 -15.44 -33.85
CA TRP A 169 15.44 -15.01 -33.64
C TRP A 169 16.15 -14.78 -34.98
N LYS A 170 16.00 -15.70 -35.93
CA LYS A 170 16.59 -15.55 -37.26
C LYS A 170 16.07 -14.29 -37.96
N ALA A 171 14.76 -14.05 -37.91
CA ALA A 171 14.15 -12.85 -38.47
C ALA A 171 14.68 -11.56 -37.80
N LEU A 172 14.91 -11.57 -36.49
CA LEU A 172 15.47 -10.44 -35.75
C LEU A 172 16.91 -10.10 -36.20
N VAL A 173 17.75 -11.12 -36.42
CA VAL A 173 19.12 -10.94 -36.91
C VAL A 173 19.13 -10.41 -38.35
N GLU A 174 18.32 -11.00 -39.24
CA GLU A 174 18.19 -10.55 -40.63
C GLU A 174 17.68 -9.11 -40.70
N TYR A 175 16.66 -8.77 -39.92
CA TYR A 175 16.12 -7.42 -39.85
C TYR A 175 17.13 -6.40 -39.32
N THR A 176 17.85 -6.73 -38.25
CA THR A 176 18.92 -5.86 -37.73
C THR A 176 19.99 -5.59 -38.78
N ALA A 177 20.31 -6.58 -39.62
CA ALA A 177 21.23 -6.38 -40.75
C ALA A 177 20.63 -5.48 -41.84
N THR A 178 19.32 -5.55 -42.12
CA THR A 178 18.67 -4.64 -43.08
C THR A 178 18.65 -3.18 -42.62
N LEU A 179 18.59 -2.95 -41.30
CA LEU A 179 18.75 -1.61 -40.69
C LEU A 179 20.20 -1.09 -40.77
N GLY A 180 21.15 -1.86 -41.32
CA GLY A 180 22.56 -1.47 -41.39
C GLY A 180 23.26 -1.44 -40.02
N GLN A 181 22.65 -2.04 -39.00
CA GLN A 181 23.19 -2.08 -37.65
C GLN A 181 24.21 -3.22 -37.49
N PRO A 182 25.15 -3.11 -36.53
CA PRO A 182 26.14 -4.16 -36.30
C PRO A 182 25.48 -5.50 -35.93
N ARG A 183 25.85 -6.57 -36.64
CA ARG A 183 25.39 -7.96 -36.39
C ARG A 183 25.97 -8.60 -35.13
N TRP A 184 26.72 -7.84 -34.33
CA TRP A 184 27.48 -8.36 -33.21
C TRP A 184 26.59 -8.51 -31.98
N HIS A 185 26.54 -9.72 -31.43
CA HIS A 185 25.84 -10.04 -30.18
C HIS A 185 26.70 -10.95 -29.31
N ARG A 186 26.37 -11.07 -28.02
CA ARG A 186 27.22 -11.79 -27.04
C ARG A 186 27.56 -13.21 -27.50
N ALA A 187 26.58 -13.94 -28.04
CA ALA A 187 26.76 -15.31 -28.51
C ALA A 187 27.75 -15.48 -29.68
N ASN A 188 27.83 -14.53 -30.63
CA ASN A 188 28.74 -14.66 -31.77
C ASN A 188 30.13 -14.04 -31.52
N LEU A 189 30.25 -13.19 -30.50
CA LEU A 189 31.51 -12.56 -30.12
C LEU A 189 32.35 -13.39 -29.14
N TYR A 190 31.75 -14.11 -28.19
CA TYR A 190 32.51 -14.71 -27.10
C TYR A 190 33.56 -15.74 -27.58
N GLN A 191 33.22 -16.59 -28.56
CA GLN A 191 34.16 -17.58 -29.09
C GLN A 191 35.34 -16.91 -29.79
N ARG A 192 35.06 -15.86 -30.57
CA ARG A 192 36.08 -15.08 -31.27
C ARG A 192 36.98 -14.32 -30.30
N PHE A 193 36.40 -13.77 -29.23
CA PHE A 193 37.12 -13.10 -28.16
C PHE A 193 38.13 -14.05 -27.48
N ILE A 194 37.66 -15.23 -27.05
CA ILE A 194 38.51 -16.25 -26.42
C ILE A 194 39.62 -16.67 -27.38
N GLN A 195 39.28 -17.04 -28.63
CA GLN A 195 40.27 -17.48 -29.62
C GLN A 195 41.34 -16.40 -29.92
N THR A 196 40.93 -15.13 -29.96
CA THR A 196 41.86 -14.02 -30.20
C THR A 196 42.83 -13.85 -29.01
N LEU A 197 42.34 -13.92 -27.78
CA LEU A 197 43.19 -13.81 -26.59
C LEU A 197 44.10 -15.03 -26.37
N GLU A 198 43.59 -16.23 -26.62
CA GLU A 198 44.37 -17.46 -26.49
C GLU A 198 45.50 -17.53 -27.52
N SER A 199 45.25 -17.08 -28.75
CA SER A 199 46.27 -17.02 -29.82
C SER A 199 47.20 -15.81 -29.73
N ALA A 200 46.78 -14.73 -29.07
CA ALA A 200 47.61 -13.55 -28.87
C ALA A 200 48.87 -13.88 -28.06
N ILE A 201 50.02 -13.44 -28.58
CA ILE A 201 51.34 -13.60 -27.96
C ILE A 201 51.70 -12.40 -27.08
N ALA A 202 51.18 -11.21 -27.40
CA ALA A 202 51.34 -9.99 -26.63
C ALA A 202 49.99 -9.52 -26.07
N CYS A 203 50.03 -8.78 -24.96
CA CYS A 203 48.84 -8.20 -24.34
C CYS A 203 48.17 -7.20 -25.31
N PRO A 204 46.87 -7.35 -25.62
CA PRO A 204 46.14 -6.37 -26.40
C PRO A 204 46.20 -4.97 -25.75
N PRO A 205 46.35 -3.90 -26.54
CA PRO A 205 46.43 -2.55 -26.00
C PRO A 205 45.11 -2.12 -25.36
N GLY A 206 45.20 -1.37 -24.25
CA GLY A 206 44.05 -0.76 -23.60
C GLY A 206 43.30 -1.65 -22.61
N LEU A 207 43.77 -2.86 -22.30
CA LEU A 207 43.23 -3.66 -21.19
C LEU A 207 43.66 -3.07 -19.83
N PRO A 208 42.83 -3.20 -18.77
CA PRO A 208 43.20 -2.75 -17.44
C PRO A 208 44.34 -3.59 -16.87
N SER A 209 45.17 -2.98 -16.02
CA SER A 209 46.31 -3.64 -15.36
C SER A 209 45.85 -4.82 -14.48
N ARG A 210 44.80 -4.62 -13.69
CA ARG A 210 44.17 -5.65 -12.85
C ARG A 210 42.67 -5.45 -12.72
N VAL A 211 41.97 -6.53 -12.36
CA VAL A 211 40.52 -6.55 -12.14
C VAL A 211 40.20 -7.38 -10.91
N PHE A 212 39.38 -6.84 -10.02
CA PHE A 212 38.80 -7.56 -8.89
C PHE A 212 37.36 -7.98 -9.21
N ILE A 213 36.91 -9.11 -8.68
CA ILE A 213 35.52 -9.56 -8.72
C ILE A 213 35.10 -9.86 -7.30
N CYS A 214 34.23 -9.05 -6.71
CA CYS A 214 33.94 -9.09 -5.28
C CYS A 214 32.44 -9.25 -5.01
N GLY A 215 32.08 -10.12 -4.07
CA GLY A 215 30.70 -10.27 -3.62
C GLY A 215 29.75 -10.92 -4.65
N ILE A 216 30.29 -11.69 -5.59
CA ILE A 216 29.52 -12.39 -6.63
C ILE A 216 29.59 -13.90 -6.41
N SER A 217 28.46 -14.49 -6.01
CA SER A 217 28.33 -15.92 -5.73
C SER A 217 27.87 -16.76 -6.93
N ALA A 218 27.62 -16.15 -8.10
CA ALA A 218 27.39 -16.87 -9.35
C ALA A 218 27.79 -16.04 -10.59
N LEU A 219 28.51 -16.66 -11.52
CA LEU A 219 28.74 -16.14 -12.88
C LEU A 219 28.33 -17.17 -13.93
N PRO A 220 27.80 -16.73 -15.10
CA PRO A 220 27.53 -17.60 -16.22
C PRO A 220 28.79 -18.35 -16.69
N PRO A 221 28.69 -19.62 -17.13
CA PRO A 221 29.84 -20.41 -17.61
C PRO A 221 30.66 -19.72 -18.70
N VAL A 222 29.99 -19.01 -19.62
CA VAL A 222 30.65 -18.28 -20.73
C VAL A 222 31.48 -17.11 -20.23
N TYR A 223 31.02 -16.41 -19.17
CA TYR A 223 31.77 -15.30 -18.58
C TYR A 223 33.02 -15.80 -17.87
N LEU A 224 32.94 -16.93 -17.16
CA LEU A 224 34.11 -17.54 -16.54
C LEU A 224 35.19 -17.92 -17.57
N ARG A 225 34.80 -18.50 -18.71
CA ARG A 225 35.75 -18.81 -19.81
C ARG A 225 36.34 -17.55 -20.44
N ALA A 226 35.54 -16.50 -20.62
CA ALA A 226 36.03 -15.22 -21.12
C ALA A 226 37.04 -14.58 -20.15
N LEU A 227 36.77 -14.63 -18.85
CA LEU A 227 37.69 -14.17 -17.80
C LEU A 227 38.96 -15.01 -17.76
N GLN A 228 38.88 -16.33 -17.92
CA GLN A 228 40.03 -17.22 -18.00
C GLN A 228 40.95 -16.84 -19.17
N ALA A 229 40.39 -16.59 -20.36
CA ALA A 229 41.15 -16.15 -21.52
C ALA A 229 41.81 -14.77 -21.31
N LEU A 230 41.08 -13.83 -20.68
CA LEU A 230 41.63 -12.52 -20.28
C LEU A 230 42.76 -12.66 -19.26
N GLY A 231 42.62 -13.57 -18.30
CA GLY A 231 43.59 -13.85 -17.25
C GLY A 231 44.95 -14.32 -17.76
N LYS A 232 45.09 -14.67 -19.05
CA LYS A 232 46.39 -14.90 -19.69
C LYS A 232 47.23 -13.61 -19.81
N HIS A 233 46.57 -12.46 -19.94
CA HIS A 233 47.21 -11.18 -20.25
C HIS A 233 47.08 -10.14 -19.13
N ILE A 234 46.03 -10.22 -18.32
CA ILE A 234 45.78 -9.33 -17.18
C ILE A 234 45.72 -10.09 -15.86
N GLU A 235 45.88 -9.37 -14.75
CA GLU A 235 45.67 -9.93 -13.41
C GLU A 235 44.20 -9.87 -13.01
N ILE A 236 43.60 -11.03 -12.79
CA ILE A 236 42.20 -11.13 -12.37
C ILE A 236 42.15 -11.80 -11.00
N HIS A 237 41.58 -11.08 -10.04
CA HIS A 237 41.41 -11.50 -8.66
C HIS A 237 39.92 -11.75 -8.40
N LEU A 238 39.52 -13.01 -8.49
CA LEU A 238 38.14 -13.42 -8.19
C LEU A 238 38.04 -13.76 -6.70
N LEU A 239 37.33 -12.92 -5.96
CA LEU A 239 37.13 -13.03 -4.52
C LEU A 239 35.78 -13.70 -4.23
N PHE A 240 35.80 -15.01 -4.01
CA PHE A 240 34.59 -15.80 -3.80
C PHE A 240 34.40 -16.12 -2.32
N THR A 241 33.32 -15.57 -1.75
CA THR A 241 32.87 -15.91 -0.39
C THR A 241 32.21 -17.29 -0.42
N ASN A 242 32.94 -18.30 0.00
CA ASN A 242 32.54 -19.70 0.00
C ASN A 242 32.16 -20.14 1.43
N PRO A 243 30.94 -20.67 1.68
CA PRO A 243 30.52 -21.09 3.02
C PRO A 243 31.30 -22.29 3.58
N CYS A 244 31.95 -23.09 2.74
CA CYS A 244 32.64 -24.32 3.13
C CYS A 244 34.06 -24.38 2.59
N ARG A 245 35.01 -24.86 3.41
CA ARG A 245 36.43 -24.95 3.02
C ARG A 245 36.72 -26.07 2.03
N TYR A 246 35.98 -27.17 2.15
CA TYR A 246 36.12 -28.33 1.28
C TYR A 246 35.37 -28.15 -0.04
N TYR A 247 35.54 -29.10 -0.95
CA TYR A 247 34.74 -29.20 -2.15
C TYR A 247 33.39 -29.88 -1.84
N TRP A 248 32.31 -29.17 -2.16
CA TRP A 248 30.92 -29.58 -1.93
C TRP A 248 30.07 -29.50 -3.22
N GLY A 249 30.74 -29.54 -4.37
CA GLY A 249 30.14 -29.52 -5.71
C GLY A 249 29.92 -30.93 -6.26
N ASP A 250 29.03 -31.07 -7.24
CA ASP A 250 28.85 -32.35 -7.93
C ASP A 250 30.04 -32.66 -8.87
N ILE A 251 30.12 -33.87 -9.43
CA ILE A 251 31.12 -34.29 -10.43
C ILE A 251 30.45 -34.71 -11.75
N LYS A 252 31.23 -34.86 -12.82
CA LYS A 252 30.75 -35.32 -14.15
C LYS A 252 31.23 -36.72 -14.53
N ASP A 253 32.50 -37.03 -14.25
CA ASP A 253 33.17 -38.25 -14.70
C ASP A 253 34.20 -38.67 -13.63
N PRO A 254 34.32 -39.97 -13.29
CA PRO A 254 35.40 -40.49 -12.44
C PRO A 254 36.81 -40.00 -12.82
N ALA A 255 37.10 -39.83 -14.11
CA ALA A 255 38.38 -39.29 -14.56
C ALA A 255 38.61 -37.83 -14.14
N TRP A 256 37.53 -37.04 -14.05
CA TRP A 256 37.58 -35.66 -13.57
C TRP A 256 37.75 -35.61 -12.05
N LEU A 257 37.11 -36.52 -11.31
CA LEU A 257 37.33 -36.68 -9.87
C LEU A 257 38.81 -36.94 -9.56
N ALA A 258 39.49 -37.81 -10.33
CA ALA A 258 40.92 -38.06 -10.17
C ALA A 258 41.78 -36.79 -10.37
N LYS A 259 41.39 -35.90 -11.31
CA LYS A 259 42.06 -34.59 -11.49
C LYS A 259 41.83 -33.68 -10.29
N LEU A 260 40.61 -33.64 -9.76
CA LEU A 260 40.27 -32.86 -8.56
C LEU A 260 41.01 -33.36 -7.31
N MET A 261 41.10 -34.68 -7.12
CA MET A 261 41.84 -35.28 -6.01
C MET A 261 43.34 -34.95 -6.04
N ALA A 262 43.92 -34.79 -7.23
CA ALA A 262 45.31 -34.39 -7.40
C ALA A 262 45.54 -32.88 -7.17
N ARG A 263 44.49 -32.05 -7.15
CA ARG A 263 44.60 -30.61 -6.89
C ARG A 263 44.73 -30.34 -5.40
N GLN A 264 45.57 -29.38 -5.09
CA GLN A 264 45.70 -28.82 -3.74
C GLN A 264 45.61 -27.31 -3.84
N ARG A 265 44.93 -26.68 -2.88
CA ARG A 265 44.89 -25.22 -2.80
C ARG A 265 46.06 -24.72 -1.99
N ARG A 266 46.62 -23.60 -2.43
CA ARG A 266 47.70 -22.93 -1.70
C ARG A 266 47.09 -22.02 -0.65
N HIS A 267 47.57 -22.09 0.58
CA HIS A 267 47.15 -21.15 1.60
C HIS A 267 47.69 -19.75 1.31
N SER A 268 46.85 -18.72 1.49
CA SER A 268 47.19 -17.35 1.09
C SER A 268 48.27 -16.71 1.97
N PHE A 269 48.36 -17.11 3.24
CA PHE A 269 49.28 -16.52 4.23
C PHE A 269 50.45 -17.42 4.64
N GLU A 270 50.37 -18.72 4.34
CA GLU A 270 51.36 -19.73 4.77
C GLU A 270 51.80 -20.55 3.56
N ASP A 271 53.04 -21.01 3.54
CA ASP A 271 53.56 -21.85 2.45
C ASP A 271 53.15 -23.32 2.65
N ARG A 272 51.82 -23.55 2.72
CA ARG A 272 51.19 -24.87 2.88
C ARG A 272 50.18 -25.13 1.77
N HIS A 273 50.01 -26.41 1.44
CA HIS A 273 49.01 -26.90 0.52
C HIS A 273 47.95 -27.70 1.26
N LEU A 274 46.69 -27.42 0.99
CA LEU A 274 45.54 -28.05 1.65
C LEU A 274 44.80 -28.97 0.67
N PRO A 275 44.32 -30.14 1.12
CA PRO A 275 43.50 -31.01 0.30
C PRO A 275 42.11 -30.39 0.07
N LEU A 276 41.51 -30.68 -1.07
CA LEU A 276 40.15 -30.20 -1.42
C LEU A 276 39.04 -31.00 -0.73
N PHE A 277 39.28 -32.26 -0.39
CA PHE A 277 38.32 -33.13 0.26
C PHE A 277 38.73 -33.38 1.71
N ARG A 278 37.74 -33.50 2.59
CA ARG A 278 37.96 -33.79 4.01
C ARG A 278 38.51 -35.20 4.23
N GLU A 279 37.91 -36.20 3.58
CA GLU A 279 38.36 -37.59 3.63
C GLU A 279 39.05 -37.99 2.31
N ASN A 280 40.38 -38.10 2.33
CA ASN A 280 41.16 -38.45 1.12
C ASN A 280 41.22 -39.95 0.82
N GLN A 281 40.72 -40.82 1.71
CA GLN A 281 40.95 -42.26 1.61
C GLN A 281 39.97 -42.97 0.66
N ASN A 282 38.76 -42.42 0.42
CA ASN A 282 37.82 -42.97 -0.56
C ASN A 282 36.79 -41.95 -1.12
N PRO A 283 37.21 -40.90 -1.85
CA PRO A 283 36.30 -39.83 -2.30
C PRO A 283 35.22 -40.30 -3.31
N GLU A 284 35.45 -41.40 -4.03
CA GLU A 284 34.47 -41.98 -4.96
C GLU A 284 33.17 -42.38 -4.24
N ALA A 285 33.25 -42.76 -2.97
CA ALA A 285 32.08 -43.13 -2.17
C ALA A 285 31.20 -41.93 -1.78
N LEU A 286 31.70 -40.70 -1.93
CA LEU A 286 30.95 -39.47 -1.66
C LEU A 286 29.97 -39.11 -2.78
N PHE A 287 30.00 -39.82 -3.92
CA PHE A 287 29.17 -39.50 -5.07
C PHE A 287 28.27 -40.66 -5.46
N ASN A 288 27.02 -40.35 -5.85
CA ASN A 288 26.10 -41.35 -6.39
C ASN A 288 26.43 -41.67 -7.87
N SER A 289 25.67 -42.59 -8.48
CA SER A 289 25.87 -42.99 -9.88
C SER A 289 25.69 -41.85 -10.89
N ASP A 290 24.96 -40.80 -10.51
CA ASP A 290 24.70 -39.61 -11.33
C ASP A 290 25.75 -38.50 -11.08
N GLY A 291 26.74 -38.76 -10.22
CA GLY A 291 27.82 -37.84 -9.89
C GLY A 291 27.42 -36.74 -8.91
N GLU A 292 26.28 -36.86 -8.24
CA GLU A 292 25.87 -35.93 -7.18
C GLU A 292 26.55 -36.29 -5.87
N GLN A 293 27.08 -35.26 -5.18
CA GLN A 293 27.76 -35.46 -3.90
C GLN A 293 26.75 -35.67 -2.76
N ASP A 294 27.04 -36.60 -1.86
CA ASP A 294 26.42 -36.64 -0.54
C ASP A 294 27.01 -35.50 0.31
N ILE A 295 26.29 -34.38 0.33
CA ILE A 295 26.71 -33.16 1.00
C ILE A 295 26.47 -33.36 2.50
N GLY A 296 27.56 -33.56 3.26
CA GLY A 296 27.50 -33.93 4.68
C GLY A 296 26.62 -33.01 5.53
N ASN A 297 26.67 -31.69 5.33
CA ASN A 297 25.80 -30.73 6.05
C ASN A 297 24.45 -30.55 5.32
N PRO A 298 23.29 -30.84 5.97
CA PRO A 298 21.99 -30.84 5.31
C PRO A 298 21.49 -29.43 4.92
N LEU A 299 21.86 -28.38 5.68
CA LEU A 299 21.48 -27.01 5.36
C LEU A 299 22.20 -26.53 4.09
N LEU A 300 23.50 -26.82 4.00
CA LEU A 300 24.28 -26.53 2.79
C LEU A 300 23.76 -27.31 1.59
N ALA A 301 23.33 -28.57 1.79
CA ALA A 301 22.77 -29.40 0.74
C ALA A 301 21.48 -28.79 0.14
N SER A 302 20.58 -28.30 0.99
CA SER A 302 19.26 -27.82 0.57
C SER A 302 19.27 -26.34 0.11
N TRP A 303 20.11 -25.49 0.71
CA TRP A 303 20.16 -24.05 0.41
C TRP A 303 21.26 -23.67 -0.58
N GLY A 304 22.32 -24.47 -0.64
CA GLY A 304 23.57 -24.16 -1.33
C GLY A 304 23.56 -24.36 -2.84
N LYS A 305 22.45 -24.75 -3.47
CA LYS A 305 22.40 -25.17 -4.89
C LYS A 305 23.06 -24.17 -5.85
N LEU A 306 22.84 -22.87 -5.67
CA LEU A 306 23.48 -21.82 -6.47
C LEU A 306 25.01 -21.84 -6.30
N GLY A 307 25.50 -21.86 -5.07
CA GLY A 307 26.94 -21.93 -4.78
C GLY A 307 27.57 -23.24 -5.23
N ARG A 308 26.82 -24.35 -5.19
CA ARG A 308 27.24 -25.67 -5.67
C ARG A 308 27.53 -25.67 -7.16
N ASP A 309 26.65 -25.04 -7.94
CA ASP A 309 26.87 -24.88 -9.38
C ASP A 309 28.09 -23.98 -9.65
N TYR A 310 28.25 -22.91 -8.87
CA TYR A 310 29.36 -21.98 -9.08
C TYR A 310 30.72 -22.57 -8.71
N ILE A 311 30.84 -23.25 -7.57
CA ILE A 311 32.10 -23.92 -7.17
C ILE A 311 32.48 -25.02 -8.16
N TYR A 312 31.48 -25.73 -8.72
CA TYR A 312 31.68 -26.68 -9.80
C TYR A 312 32.28 -26.02 -11.05
N LEU A 313 31.71 -24.90 -11.48
CA LEU A 313 32.19 -24.18 -12.67
C LEU A 313 33.59 -23.58 -12.46
N LEU A 314 33.91 -23.11 -11.26
CA LEU A 314 35.25 -22.60 -10.93
C LEU A 314 36.31 -23.70 -10.98
N SER A 315 35.97 -24.91 -10.51
CA SER A 315 36.90 -26.05 -10.53
C SER A 315 37.10 -26.63 -11.94
N GLU A 316 36.16 -26.42 -12.87
CA GLU A 316 36.35 -26.78 -14.30
C GLU A 316 37.40 -25.91 -15.00
N LEU A 317 37.76 -24.74 -14.46
CA LEU A 317 38.74 -23.85 -15.09
C LEU A 317 40.14 -24.50 -15.13
N GLU A 318 40.81 -24.33 -16.27
CA GLU A 318 42.18 -24.78 -16.50
C GLU A 318 43.13 -23.58 -16.33
N ASN A 319 44.32 -23.76 -15.73
CA ASN A 319 45.26 -22.66 -15.44
C ASN A 319 44.73 -21.57 -14.49
N SER A 320 43.68 -21.83 -13.71
CA SER A 320 43.32 -20.99 -12.56
C SER A 320 44.23 -21.30 -11.38
N GLN A 321 44.58 -20.28 -10.60
CA GLN A 321 45.29 -20.44 -9.33
C GLN A 321 44.28 -20.29 -8.18
N GLU A 322 43.85 -21.41 -7.61
CA GLU A 322 42.99 -21.41 -6.42
C GLU A 322 43.80 -21.22 -5.14
N LEU A 323 43.34 -20.28 -4.31
CA LEU A 323 43.96 -19.89 -3.05
C LEU A 323 42.93 -20.01 -1.92
N ASP A 324 43.36 -20.58 -0.80
CA ASP A 324 42.54 -20.68 0.42
C ASP A 324 42.85 -19.54 1.38
N ALA A 325 41.78 -18.93 1.90
CA ALA A 325 41.79 -17.85 2.89
C ALA A 325 40.64 -18.04 3.91
N PHE A 326 40.31 -19.29 4.23
CA PHE A 326 39.31 -19.62 5.25
C PHE A 326 39.81 -19.27 6.65
N VAL A 327 38.90 -18.77 7.48
CA VAL A 327 39.13 -18.47 8.89
C VAL A 327 38.31 -19.44 9.74
N ASP A 328 38.94 -20.04 10.73
CA ASP A 328 38.28 -20.97 11.65
C ASP A 328 37.20 -20.25 12.47
N ILE A 329 36.10 -20.97 12.73
CA ILE A 329 35.01 -20.51 13.58
C ILE A 329 35.03 -21.37 14.83
N THR A 330 35.27 -20.74 15.99
CA THR A 330 35.23 -21.44 17.27
C THR A 330 33.78 -21.71 17.67
N PRO A 331 33.37 -22.97 17.94
CA PRO A 331 31.97 -23.34 18.17
C PRO A 331 31.53 -23.07 19.63
N ASP A 332 31.59 -21.81 20.06
CA ASP A 332 31.31 -21.36 21.43
C ASP A 332 29.82 -21.10 21.69
N ASN A 333 29.07 -20.58 20.72
CA ASN A 333 27.62 -20.36 20.78
C ASN A 333 26.87 -21.14 19.69
N LEU A 334 25.53 -21.13 19.74
CA LEU A 334 24.65 -21.83 18.82
C LEU A 334 24.90 -21.38 17.38
N LEU A 335 24.93 -20.08 17.10
CA LEU A 335 25.21 -19.55 15.75
C LEU A 335 26.54 -20.06 15.20
N HIS A 336 27.62 -19.91 15.95
CA HIS A 336 28.98 -20.32 15.57
C HIS A 336 29.10 -21.83 15.41
N ARG A 337 28.36 -22.63 16.17
CA ARG A 337 28.27 -24.09 15.98
C ARG A 337 27.68 -24.45 14.62
N ILE A 338 26.55 -23.83 14.24
CA ILE A 338 25.95 -24.08 12.92
C ILE A 338 26.88 -23.59 11.80
N GLN A 339 27.49 -22.42 11.96
CA GLN A 339 28.44 -21.90 10.98
C GLN A 339 29.70 -22.78 10.85
N ALA A 340 30.21 -23.31 11.96
CA ALA A 340 31.33 -24.26 11.96
C ALA A 340 30.96 -25.58 11.26
N ASP A 341 29.75 -26.11 11.50
CA ASP A 341 29.27 -27.31 10.81
C ASP A 341 29.22 -27.11 9.29
N ILE A 342 28.76 -25.95 8.83
CA ILE A 342 28.74 -25.61 7.40
C ILE A 342 30.17 -25.46 6.86
N LEU A 343 31.05 -24.79 7.61
CA LEU A 343 32.45 -24.56 7.23
C LEU A 343 33.24 -25.88 7.08
N GLU A 344 33.02 -26.83 7.99
CA GLU A 344 33.68 -28.15 8.02
C GLU A 344 32.97 -29.24 7.20
N LEU A 345 31.83 -28.93 6.57
CA LEU A 345 31.00 -29.91 5.85
C LEU A 345 30.58 -31.08 6.76
N GLU A 346 30.21 -30.76 7.99
CA GLU A 346 29.80 -31.72 9.03
C GLU A 346 28.31 -31.66 9.31
N SER A 347 27.74 -32.80 9.71
CA SER A 347 26.40 -32.87 10.30
C SER A 347 26.48 -33.47 11.69
N HIS A 348 25.97 -32.71 12.65
CA HIS A 348 25.76 -33.14 14.03
C HIS A 348 24.28 -33.49 14.30
N ALA A 349 23.45 -33.62 13.26
CA ALA A 349 22.05 -34.01 13.41
C ALA A 349 21.95 -35.49 13.81
N VAL A 350 21.23 -35.76 14.90
CA VAL A 350 21.01 -37.11 15.43
C VAL A 350 19.59 -37.55 15.07
N ALA A 351 19.47 -38.49 14.13
CA ALA A 351 18.18 -39.00 13.67
C ALA A 351 17.61 -40.14 14.54
N GLY A 352 18.42 -40.74 15.43
CA GLY A 352 17.99 -41.85 16.29
C GLY A 352 17.69 -43.12 15.50
N VAL A 353 18.57 -43.52 14.58
CA VAL A 353 18.32 -44.63 13.63
C VAL A 353 18.26 -45.98 14.34
N ASN A 354 18.92 -46.10 15.50
CA ASN A 354 18.90 -47.29 16.34
C ASN A 354 18.47 -46.93 17.78
N LEU A 355 18.07 -47.96 18.56
CA LEU A 355 17.54 -47.75 19.91
C LEU A 355 18.55 -47.12 20.87
N GLU A 356 19.85 -47.41 20.71
CA GLU A 356 20.91 -46.85 21.55
C GLU A 356 21.05 -45.34 21.33
N GLU A 357 21.07 -44.91 20.07
CA GLU A 357 21.12 -43.52 19.65
C GLU A 357 19.84 -42.75 19.98
N TYR A 358 18.67 -43.39 19.83
CA TYR A 358 17.37 -42.77 20.10
C TYR A 358 17.09 -42.53 21.59
N SER A 359 17.56 -43.43 22.46
CA SER A 359 17.18 -43.46 23.88
C SER A 359 17.95 -42.44 24.76
N ARG A 360 18.97 -41.79 24.21
CA ARG A 360 19.79 -40.81 24.93
C ARG A 360 20.05 -39.59 24.05
N SER A 361 20.16 -38.43 24.68
CA SER A 361 20.37 -37.15 23.98
C SER A 361 21.75 -36.54 24.21
N ASP A 362 22.59 -37.16 25.05
CA ASP A 362 23.96 -36.70 25.33
C ASP A 362 24.97 -36.93 24.20
N ASN A 363 24.52 -37.57 23.11
CA ASN A 363 25.19 -37.62 21.80
C ASN A 363 25.02 -36.33 20.98
N LYS A 364 24.06 -35.47 21.33
CA LYS A 364 23.90 -34.13 20.76
C LYS A 364 24.80 -33.12 21.50
N ARG A 365 24.84 -31.86 21.04
CA ARG A 365 25.62 -30.79 21.70
C ARG A 365 24.79 -30.10 22.79
N LEU A 366 25.42 -29.82 23.94
CA LEU A 366 24.76 -29.11 25.04
C LEU A 366 24.49 -27.64 24.66
N LEU A 367 23.22 -27.23 24.66
CA LEU A 367 22.80 -25.85 24.45
C LEU A 367 22.80 -25.09 25.78
N ASP A 368 23.43 -23.92 25.80
CA ASP A 368 23.34 -23.00 26.95
C ASP A 368 21.97 -22.31 26.92
N PRO A 369 21.16 -22.40 27.99
CA PRO A 369 19.86 -21.72 28.06
C PRO A 369 19.92 -20.20 27.89
N GLU A 370 21.06 -19.56 28.22
CA GLU A 370 21.27 -18.11 28.09
C GLU A 370 21.80 -17.69 26.71
N ASP A 371 22.03 -18.64 25.80
CA ASP A 371 22.49 -18.36 24.45
C ASP A 371 21.39 -17.73 23.60
N ASN A 372 21.63 -16.47 23.21
CA ASN A 372 20.73 -15.66 22.40
C ASN A 372 21.32 -15.33 21.02
N SER A 373 22.37 -16.04 20.58
CA SER A 373 23.01 -15.84 19.28
C SER A 373 22.09 -16.20 18.10
N LEU A 374 21.09 -17.06 18.32
CA LEU A 374 20.09 -17.45 17.33
C LEU A 374 18.71 -17.60 17.98
N SER A 375 17.77 -16.73 17.63
CA SER A 375 16.45 -16.68 18.26
C SER A 375 15.29 -16.60 17.25
N PHE A 376 14.17 -17.24 17.58
CA PHE A 376 12.98 -17.31 16.74
C PHE A 376 11.79 -16.61 17.42
N HIS A 377 11.09 -15.76 16.68
CA HIS A 377 10.02 -14.93 17.20
C HIS A 377 8.74 -15.10 16.39
N VAL A 378 7.64 -15.37 17.08
CA VAL A 378 6.34 -15.62 16.46
C VAL A 378 5.37 -14.51 16.85
N CYS A 379 4.95 -13.74 15.87
CA CYS A 379 4.18 -12.52 16.07
C CYS A 379 2.76 -12.64 15.49
N HIS A 380 1.89 -11.67 15.79
CA HIS A 380 0.49 -11.67 15.32
C HIS A 380 0.26 -10.82 14.06
N SER A 381 1.10 -9.82 13.81
CA SER A 381 0.97 -8.92 12.65
C SER A 381 2.32 -8.23 12.38
N PRO A 382 2.51 -7.63 11.19
CA PRO A 382 3.72 -6.85 10.90
C PRO A 382 3.95 -5.71 11.90
N GLN A 383 2.89 -5.00 12.31
CA GLN A 383 2.96 -3.97 13.34
C GLN A 383 3.56 -4.52 14.64
N ARG A 384 3.00 -5.62 15.15
CA ARG A 384 3.46 -6.22 16.41
C ARG A 384 4.87 -6.78 16.29
N GLU A 385 5.20 -7.38 15.15
CA GLU A 385 6.54 -7.92 14.86
C GLU A 385 7.62 -6.84 14.89
N VAL A 386 7.34 -5.65 14.32
CA VAL A 386 8.28 -4.52 14.33
C VAL A 386 8.42 -3.92 15.74
N GLU A 387 7.33 -3.83 16.51
CA GLU A 387 7.39 -3.39 17.93
C GLU A 387 8.30 -4.30 18.76
N ILE A 388 8.18 -5.62 18.56
CA ILE A 388 8.99 -6.63 19.26
C ILE A 388 10.46 -6.54 18.84
N LEU A 389 10.72 -6.39 17.53
CA LEU A 389 12.07 -6.18 17.04
C LEU A 389 12.69 -4.95 17.69
N HIS A 390 11.96 -3.83 17.74
CA HIS A 390 12.47 -2.59 18.32
C HIS A 390 12.89 -2.77 19.79
N ASP A 391 12.07 -3.43 20.61
CA ASP A 391 12.43 -3.77 22.00
C ASP A 391 13.65 -4.70 22.07
N ARG A 392 13.76 -5.66 21.15
CA ARG A 392 14.88 -6.59 21.10
C ARG A 392 16.20 -5.90 20.73
N LEU A 393 16.17 -4.99 19.78
CA LEU A 393 17.34 -4.22 19.38
C LEU A 393 17.81 -3.30 20.51
N LEU A 394 16.89 -2.69 21.26
CA LEU A 394 17.22 -1.94 22.48
C LEU A 394 17.92 -2.83 23.51
N ALA A 395 17.40 -4.04 23.75
CA ALA A 395 18.03 -4.98 24.67
C ALA A 395 19.45 -5.39 24.23
N MET A 396 19.66 -5.63 22.94
CA MET A 396 20.99 -5.97 22.39
C MET A 396 21.98 -4.81 22.51
N LEU A 397 21.55 -3.58 22.23
CA LEU A 397 22.37 -2.37 22.34
C LEU A 397 22.71 -2.02 23.80
N GLU A 398 21.79 -2.27 24.73
CA GLU A 398 22.04 -2.11 26.17
C GLU A 398 23.04 -3.16 26.70
N ALA A 399 22.94 -4.40 26.20
CA ALA A 399 23.79 -5.50 26.66
C ALA A 399 25.25 -5.36 26.20
N ASP A 400 25.51 -4.82 25.01
CA ASP A 400 26.85 -4.60 24.47
C ASP A 400 27.06 -3.15 23.97
N PRO A 401 27.77 -2.30 24.74
CA PRO A 401 28.06 -0.91 24.36
C PRO A 401 28.92 -0.76 23.10
N THR A 402 29.58 -1.82 22.63
CA THR A 402 30.37 -1.79 21.39
C THR A 402 29.51 -1.95 20.14
N LEU A 403 28.27 -2.42 20.28
CA LEU A 403 27.34 -2.58 19.18
C LEU A 403 26.80 -1.21 18.78
N THR A 404 27.01 -0.82 17.52
CA THR A 404 26.48 0.43 16.98
C THR A 404 25.32 0.17 16.02
N PRO A 405 24.38 1.13 15.83
CA PRO A 405 23.24 0.96 14.92
C PRO A 405 23.59 0.49 13.50
N ARG A 406 24.73 0.95 12.96
CA ARG A 406 25.24 0.54 11.63
C ARG A 406 25.64 -0.93 11.55
N ASP A 407 25.90 -1.59 12.67
CA ASP A 407 26.27 -3.01 12.74
C ASP A 407 25.03 -3.93 12.69
N ILE A 408 23.84 -3.34 12.56
CA ILE A 408 22.54 -4.01 12.56
C ILE A 408 21.91 -3.87 11.16
N ILE A 409 21.50 -5.01 10.61
CA ILE A 409 20.69 -5.08 9.39
C ILE A 409 19.39 -5.83 9.66
N VAL A 410 18.29 -5.28 9.16
CA VAL A 410 16.95 -5.87 9.22
C VAL A 410 16.48 -6.09 7.79
N MET A 411 16.19 -7.34 7.44
CA MET A 411 15.76 -7.72 6.11
C MET A 411 14.37 -8.33 6.13
N VAL A 412 13.56 -7.95 5.15
CA VAL A 412 12.21 -8.47 4.94
C VAL A 412 12.04 -8.93 3.50
N ALA A 413 11.07 -9.81 3.23
CA ALA A 413 10.82 -10.27 1.86
C ALA A 413 10.38 -9.12 0.93
N ASP A 414 9.51 -8.24 1.45
CA ASP A 414 8.98 -7.06 0.78
C ASP A 414 9.03 -5.84 1.70
N ILE A 415 9.91 -4.88 1.38
CA ILE A 415 10.15 -3.70 2.24
C ILE A 415 9.03 -2.68 2.12
N ASP A 416 8.36 -2.64 0.98
CA ASP A 416 7.35 -1.63 0.70
C ASP A 416 6.14 -1.83 1.65
N SER A 417 5.69 -3.08 1.84
CA SER A 417 4.61 -3.41 2.78
C SER A 417 4.97 -3.23 4.26
N TYR A 418 6.24 -3.34 4.63
CA TYR A 418 6.69 -3.10 6.02
C TYR A 418 6.95 -1.62 6.32
N SER A 419 7.19 -0.78 5.31
CA SER A 419 7.56 0.62 5.49
C SER A 419 6.61 1.41 6.42
N PRO A 420 5.27 1.30 6.30
CA PRO A 420 4.36 2.02 7.19
C PRO A 420 4.52 1.62 8.66
N PHE A 421 4.71 0.34 8.94
CA PHE A 421 4.86 -0.18 10.31
C PHE A 421 6.22 0.19 10.91
N ILE A 422 7.29 0.13 10.10
CA ILE A 422 8.62 0.61 10.51
C ILE A 422 8.55 2.09 10.90
N GLN A 423 7.93 2.93 10.06
CA GLN A 423 7.77 4.36 10.34
C GLN A 423 6.90 4.60 11.57
N ALA A 424 5.81 3.84 11.74
CA ALA A 424 4.93 3.96 12.90
C ALA A 424 5.67 3.65 14.22
N VAL A 425 6.48 2.59 14.27
CA VAL A 425 7.17 2.16 15.50
C VAL A 425 8.43 2.97 15.76
N PHE A 426 9.35 3.07 14.79
CA PHE A 426 10.63 3.75 14.97
C PHE A 426 10.49 5.28 14.93
N GLY A 427 9.57 5.80 14.10
CA GLY A 427 9.38 7.24 13.92
C GLY A 427 8.61 7.92 15.05
N SER A 428 7.72 7.20 15.75
CA SER A 428 6.96 7.73 16.89
C SER A 428 7.64 7.49 18.25
N ALA A 429 8.78 6.80 18.27
CA ALA A 429 9.49 6.47 19.49
C ALA A 429 9.98 7.73 20.24
N PRO A 430 9.76 7.82 21.56
CA PRO A 430 10.28 8.93 22.37
C PRO A 430 11.80 8.90 22.42
N THR A 431 12.42 10.03 22.75
CA THR A 431 13.88 10.22 22.71
C THR A 431 14.68 9.15 23.46
N GLU A 432 14.19 8.66 24.60
CA GLU A 432 14.87 7.62 25.41
C GLU A 432 14.95 6.25 24.71
N ARG A 433 14.05 5.96 23.76
CA ARG A 433 13.97 4.69 23.03
C ARG A 433 14.30 4.82 21.55
N TYR A 434 14.54 6.04 21.07
CA TYR A 434 14.70 6.30 19.66
C TYR A 434 15.97 5.63 19.13
N LEU A 435 15.80 4.77 18.12
CA LEU A 435 16.88 4.19 17.36
C LEU A 435 16.90 4.80 15.95
N PRO A 436 18.02 5.40 15.51
CA PRO A 436 18.14 5.88 14.14
C PRO A 436 17.98 4.74 13.15
N TYR A 437 17.13 4.90 12.14
CA TYR A 437 16.89 3.90 11.10
C TYR A 437 16.87 4.53 9.71
N ALA A 438 17.17 3.72 8.70
CA ALA A 438 17.05 4.08 7.29
C ALA A 438 16.42 2.92 6.52
N ILE A 439 15.36 3.22 5.77
CA ILE A 439 14.70 2.25 4.90
C ILE A 439 15.34 2.32 3.50
N SER A 440 15.83 1.20 3.00
CA SER A 440 16.43 1.06 1.67
C SER A 440 15.68 0.03 0.82
N ASP A 441 15.90 0.06 -0.49
CA ASP A 441 15.31 -0.84 -1.50
C ASP A 441 13.81 -0.63 -1.78
N ARG A 442 13.22 0.47 -1.31
CA ARG A 442 11.84 0.83 -1.66
C ARG A 442 11.71 1.17 -3.14
N ARG A 443 10.57 0.84 -3.73
CA ARG A 443 10.26 1.23 -5.10
C ARG A 443 10.04 2.74 -5.16
N ALA A 444 10.63 3.38 -6.18
CA ALA A 444 10.50 4.83 -6.37
C ALA A 444 9.02 5.24 -6.41
N ARG A 445 8.18 4.49 -7.15
CA ARG A 445 6.75 4.75 -7.30
C ARG A 445 5.97 4.82 -5.98
N GLN A 446 6.26 3.94 -5.02
CA GLN A 446 5.54 3.87 -3.74
C GLN A 446 6.08 4.88 -2.71
N SER A 447 7.28 5.40 -2.94
CA SER A 447 7.95 6.29 -1.99
C SER A 447 7.60 7.78 -2.15
N HIS A 448 7.15 8.20 -3.32
CA HIS A 448 6.91 9.62 -3.64
C HIS A 448 5.54 9.81 -4.36
N PRO A 449 4.61 10.59 -3.80
CA PRO A 449 3.26 10.79 -4.37
C PRO A 449 3.25 11.33 -5.80
N VAL A 450 4.24 12.16 -6.16
CA VAL A 450 4.33 12.79 -7.50
C VAL A 450 4.46 11.78 -8.63
N LEU A 451 5.13 10.63 -8.41
CA LEU A 451 5.26 9.61 -9.47
C LEU A 451 3.90 8.99 -9.80
N GLN A 452 3.13 8.64 -8.77
CA GLN A 452 1.79 8.09 -8.98
C GLN A 452 0.85 9.14 -9.58
N ALA A 453 0.91 10.39 -9.13
CA ALA A 453 0.14 11.50 -9.68
C ALA A 453 0.45 11.72 -11.18
N PHE A 454 1.73 11.68 -11.57
CA PHE A 454 2.12 11.82 -12.96
C PHE A 454 1.64 10.64 -13.82
N ILE A 455 1.74 9.41 -13.34
CA ILE A 455 1.18 8.23 -14.04
C ILE A 455 -0.34 8.36 -14.22
N SER A 456 -1.05 8.90 -13.21
CA SER A 456 -2.48 9.20 -13.33
C SER A 456 -2.76 10.26 -14.40
N LEU A 457 -1.95 11.32 -14.48
CA LEU A 457 -2.07 12.35 -15.53
C LEU A 457 -1.80 11.80 -16.94
N LEU A 458 -0.91 10.81 -17.10
CA LEU A 458 -0.73 10.12 -18.40
C LEU A 458 -1.96 9.32 -18.84
N SER A 459 -2.94 9.11 -17.94
CA SER A 459 -4.19 8.38 -18.21
C SER A 459 -5.39 9.30 -18.44
N LEU A 460 -5.19 10.61 -18.57
CA LEU A 460 -6.28 11.57 -18.83
C LEU A 460 -7.18 11.22 -20.03
N PRO A 461 -6.66 10.72 -21.18
CA PRO A 461 -7.51 10.32 -22.31
C PRO A 461 -8.52 9.22 -21.96
N ASP A 462 -8.16 8.33 -21.05
CA ASP A 462 -8.97 7.18 -20.64
C ASP A 462 -9.88 7.51 -19.45
N SER A 463 -9.74 8.69 -18.86
CA SER A 463 -10.41 9.07 -17.61
C SER A 463 -11.87 9.47 -17.83
N ARG A 464 -12.73 9.00 -16.93
CA ARG A 464 -14.12 9.48 -16.81
C ARG A 464 -14.25 10.77 -16.01
N PHE A 465 -13.15 11.29 -15.45
CA PHE A 465 -13.13 12.51 -14.62
C PHE A 465 -14.16 12.49 -13.50
N VAL A 466 -14.22 11.40 -12.73
CA VAL A 466 -15.06 11.34 -11.53
C VAL A 466 -14.63 12.44 -10.57
N SER A 467 -15.59 13.01 -9.85
CA SER A 467 -15.37 14.14 -8.94
C SER A 467 -14.21 13.91 -7.95
N GLU A 468 -14.21 12.77 -7.26
CA GLU A 468 -13.17 12.38 -6.31
C GLU A 468 -11.81 12.16 -6.97
N ASP A 469 -11.74 11.61 -8.19
CA ASP A 469 -10.46 11.38 -8.88
C ASP A 469 -9.70 12.70 -9.14
N VAL A 470 -10.41 13.76 -9.50
CA VAL A 470 -9.79 15.08 -9.74
C VAL A 470 -9.47 15.77 -8.42
N LEU A 471 -10.33 15.64 -7.40
CA LEU A 471 -10.05 16.19 -6.07
C LEU A 471 -8.84 15.51 -5.42
N ALA A 472 -8.65 14.21 -5.64
CA ALA A 472 -7.48 13.46 -5.19
C ALA A 472 -6.17 13.96 -5.81
N LEU A 473 -6.20 14.58 -7.00
CA LEU A 473 -5.03 15.25 -7.56
C LEU A 473 -4.62 16.48 -6.73
N LEU A 474 -5.57 17.17 -6.12
CA LEU A 474 -5.33 18.33 -5.26
C LEU A 474 -4.81 17.94 -3.86
N ASP A 475 -4.90 16.66 -3.47
CA ASP A 475 -4.22 16.18 -2.27
C ASP A 475 -2.70 16.10 -2.44
N VAL A 476 -2.21 16.18 -3.68
CA VAL A 476 -0.77 16.22 -4.00
C VAL A 476 -0.27 17.67 -3.85
N PRO A 477 0.58 17.99 -2.85
CA PRO A 477 0.88 19.38 -2.50
C PRO A 477 1.50 20.20 -3.63
N VAL A 478 2.44 19.61 -4.39
CA VAL A 478 3.10 20.27 -5.53
C VAL A 478 2.15 20.56 -6.70
N LEU A 479 1.06 19.80 -6.82
CA LEU A 479 0.00 20.04 -7.81
C LEU A 479 -0.93 21.14 -7.32
N ALA A 480 -1.43 21.05 -6.10
CA ALA A 480 -2.28 22.10 -5.52
C ALA A 480 -1.57 23.46 -5.53
N ALA A 481 -0.29 23.49 -5.17
CA ALA A 481 0.54 24.70 -5.20
C ALA A 481 0.69 25.29 -6.60
N ARG A 482 0.76 24.46 -7.65
CA ARG A 482 0.81 24.92 -9.04
C ARG A 482 -0.41 25.76 -9.44
N PHE A 483 -1.56 25.41 -8.89
CA PHE A 483 -2.84 26.10 -9.15
C PHE A 483 -3.22 27.09 -8.03
N THR A 484 -2.31 27.41 -7.12
CA THR A 484 -2.55 28.35 -6.00
C THR A 484 -3.70 27.90 -5.07
N ILE A 485 -3.86 26.58 -4.90
CA ILE A 485 -4.88 26.00 -4.02
C ILE A 485 -4.19 25.55 -2.73
N ASN A 486 -4.67 26.05 -1.59
CA ASN A 486 -4.26 25.61 -0.26
C ASN A 486 -5.31 24.65 0.34
N GLU A 487 -5.00 24.05 1.49
CA GLU A 487 -5.89 23.09 2.16
C GLU A 487 -7.25 23.70 2.53
N GLU A 488 -7.28 24.97 2.94
CA GLU A 488 -8.53 25.69 3.25
C GLU A 488 -9.40 25.87 1.99
N GLY A 489 -8.79 26.29 0.88
CA GLY A 489 -9.47 26.43 -0.41
C GLY A 489 -9.99 25.10 -0.93
N LEU A 490 -9.24 24.00 -0.74
CA LEU A 490 -9.67 22.66 -1.13
C LEU A 490 -10.97 22.24 -0.42
N ARG A 491 -11.16 22.60 0.86
CA ARG A 491 -12.41 22.31 1.59
C ARG A 491 -13.62 23.00 0.95
N TYR A 492 -13.47 24.26 0.54
CA TYR A 492 -14.52 24.97 -0.19
C TYR A 492 -14.78 24.36 -1.56
N LEU A 493 -13.72 24.05 -2.31
CA LEU A 493 -13.85 23.41 -3.63
C LEU A 493 -14.57 22.07 -3.52
N ARG A 494 -14.26 21.25 -2.52
CA ARG A 494 -14.93 19.96 -2.28
C ARG A 494 -16.43 20.15 -2.03
N LEU A 495 -16.79 21.11 -1.18
CA LEU A 495 -18.19 21.46 -0.92
C LEU A 495 -18.90 21.91 -2.20
N TRP A 496 -18.30 22.84 -2.95
CA TRP A 496 -18.91 23.40 -4.15
C TRP A 496 -19.01 22.40 -5.30
N VAL A 497 -18.04 21.50 -5.47
CA VAL A 497 -18.11 20.41 -6.44
C VAL A 497 -19.32 19.52 -6.13
N ASN A 498 -19.56 19.21 -4.86
CA ASN A 498 -20.72 18.44 -4.44
C ASN A 498 -22.04 19.18 -4.75
N GLU A 499 -22.19 20.40 -4.25
CA GLU A 499 -23.45 21.17 -4.30
C GLU A 499 -23.77 21.76 -5.69
N SER A 500 -22.75 22.08 -6.49
CA SER A 500 -22.94 22.50 -7.89
C SER A 500 -23.39 21.36 -8.81
N GLY A 501 -23.37 20.12 -8.32
CA GLY A 501 -23.88 18.96 -9.04
C GLY A 501 -22.89 18.28 -9.97
N ILE A 502 -21.57 18.53 -9.82
CA ILE A 502 -20.51 17.85 -10.58
C ILE A 502 -20.37 16.42 -10.10
N ARG A 503 -20.35 15.46 -11.02
CA ARG A 503 -20.26 14.03 -10.70
C ARG A 503 -19.16 13.36 -11.50
N TRP A 504 -19.19 13.52 -12.81
CA TRP A 504 -18.24 12.91 -13.72
C TRP A 504 -18.20 13.64 -15.07
N GLY A 505 -17.17 13.37 -15.87
CA GLY A 505 -17.01 13.90 -17.22
C GLY A 505 -16.52 15.34 -17.22
N ILE A 506 -15.42 15.61 -17.93
CA ILE A 506 -14.87 16.97 -17.99
C ILE A 506 -15.74 17.91 -18.83
N ASP A 507 -16.27 17.40 -19.94
CA ASP A 507 -17.14 18.08 -20.91
C ASP A 507 -18.05 17.07 -21.62
N ASP A 508 -18.99 17.56 -22.43
CA ASP A 508 -19.89 16.69 -23.22
C ASP A 508 -19.15 15.88 -24.30
N ASP A 509 -17.99 16.35 -24.77
CA ASP A 509 -17.18 15.61 -25.73
C ASP A 509 -16.64 14.32 -25.09
N ASN A 510 -16.20 14.37 -23.82
CA ASN A 510 -15.83 13.20 -23.00
C ASN A 510 -16.95 12.17 -22.92
N VAL A 511 -18.16 12.63 -22.60
CA VAL A 511 -19.32 11.74 -22.50
C VAL A 511 -19.58 11.03 -23.83
N ARG A 512 -19.48 11.74 -24.96
CA ARG A 512 -19.68 11.14 -26.29
C ARG A 512 -18.55 10.20 -26.70
N GLU A 513 -17.30 10.49 -26.34
CA GLU A 513 -16.15 9.60 -26.58
C GLU A 513 -16.29 8.27 -25.84
N LEU A 514 -16.99 8.26 -24.70
CA LEU A 514 -17.36 7.04 -23.97
C LEU A 514 -18.62 6.35 -24.52
N GLU A 515 -19.10 6.78 -25.69
CA GLU A 515 -20.34 6.30 -26.33
C GLU A 515 -21.60 6.45 -25.46
N LEU A 516 -21.58 7.43 -24.54
CA LEU A 516 -22.71 7.74 -23.66
C LEU A 516 -23.50 8.97 -24.16
N PRO A 517 -24.80 9.09 -23.84
CA PRO A 517 -25.59 10.25 -24.21
C PRO A 517 -25.12 11.52 -23.49
N ALA A 518 -24.72 12.55 -24.25
CA ALA A 518 -24.41 13.86 -23.67
C ALA A 518 -25.68 14.53 -23.14
N THR A 519 -25.73 14.75 -21.83
CA THR A 519 -26.86 15.36 -21.12
C THR A 519 -26.70 16.87 -20.92
N GLY A 520 -25.48 17.41 -21.06
CA GLY A 520 -25.16 18.82 -20.78
C GLY A 520 -25.18 19.17 -19.29
N GLN A 521 -25.37 18.19 -18.40
CA GLN A 521 -25.46 18.36 -16.94
C GLN A 521 -24.52 17.40 -16.23
N HIS A 522 -24.20 17.71 -14.98
CA HIS A 522 -23.35 16.91 -14.08
C HIS A 522 -21.87 16.74 -14.46
N THR A 523 -21.46 17.32 -15.59
CA THR A 523 -20.06 17.46 -15.98
C THR A 523 -19.35 18.54 -15.17
N TRP A 524 -18.02 18.50 -15.15
CA TRP A 524 -17.21 19.57 -14.59
C TRP A 524 -17.49 20.91 -15.27
N GLN A 525 -17.64 20.91 -16.60
CA GLN A 525 -18.05 22.11 -17.34
C GLN A 525 -19.39 22.67 -16.85
N PHE A 526 -20.37 21.80 -16.57
CA PHE A 526 -21.67 22.22 -16.04
C PHE A 526 -21.53 22.91 -14.68
N GLY A 527 -20.92 22.25 -13.69
CA GLY A 527 -20.81 22.83 -12.35
C GLY A 527 -19.88 24.05 -12.29
N LEU A 528 -18.78 24.06 -13.06
CA LEU A 528 -17.96 25.28 -13.23
C LEU A 528 -18.78 26.43 -13.81
N THR A 529 -19.61 26.15 -14.82
CA THR A 529 -20.48 27.18 -15.40
C THR A 529 -21.45 27.72 -14.35
N ARG A 530 -22.03 26.86 -13.50
CA ARG A 530 -22.89 27.28 -12.38
C ARG A 530 -22.16 28.17 -11.38
N MET A 531 -20.96 27.79 -10.98
CA MET A 531 -20.14 28.55 -10.02
C MET A 531 -19.73 29.92 -10.58
N LEU A 532 -19.20 29.96 -11.82
CA LEU A 532 -18.82 31.20 -12.49
C LEU A 532 -20.03 32.10 -12.80
N LEU A 533 -21.19 31.50 -13.09
CA LEU A 533 -22.43 32.24 -13.26
C LEU A 533 -22.90 32.84 -11.94
N GLY A 534 -22.82 32.09 -10.84
CA GLY A 534 -23.17 32.56 -9.49
C GLY A 534 -22.33 33.75 -9.01
N TYR A 535 -21.07 33.82 -9.43
CA TYR A 535 -20.23 35.00 -9.21
C TYR A 535 -20.82 36.28 -9.82
N ALA A 536 -21.50 36.18 -10.97
CA ALA A 536 -22.00 37.33 -11.72
C ALA A 536 -23.51 37.60 -11.56
N MET A 537 -24.31 36.55 -11.33
CA MET A 537 -25.76 36.60 -11.27
C MET A 537 -26.27 35.68 -10.16
N GLU A 538 -27.08 36.22 -9.24
CA GLU A 538 -27.70 35.44 -8.17
C GLU A 538 -28.74 34.44 -8.71
N SER A 539 -28.86 33.28 -8.07
CA SER A 539 -29.81 32.20 -8.43
C SER A 539 -31.26 32.68 -8.47
N ALA A 540 -31.62 33.69 -7.67
CA ALA A 540 -32.96 34.29 -7.66
C ALA A 540 -33.38 34.83 -9.03
N GLN A 541 -32.43 35.31 -9.86
CA GLN A 541 -32.69 35.92 -11.16
C GLN A 541 -33.12 34.89 -12.24
N GLY A 542 -32.96 33.59 -11.97
CA GLY A 542 -33.39 32.50 -12.85
C GLY A 542 -32.23 31.86 -13.62
N GLU A 543 -32.57 31.01 -14.58
CA GLU A 543 -31.60 30.26 -15.40
C GLU A 543 -31.00 31.11 -16.53
N TRP A 544 -29.75 30.82 -16.89
CA TRP A 544 -29.09 31.32 -18.09
C TRP A 544 -28.57 30.15 -18.91
N GLN A 545 -28.92 30.09 -20.20
CA GLN A 545 -28.56 28.96 -21.09
C GLN A 545 -28.92 27.58 -20.47
N SER A 546 -30.08 27.49 -19.80
CA SER A 546 -30.55 26.28 -19.11
C SER A 546 -29.69 25.85 -17.90
N VAL A 547 -28.88 26.76 -17.36
CA VAL A 547 -28.02 26.55 -16.19
C VAL A 547 -28.42 27.54 -15.08
N LEU A 548 -28.64 27.04 -13.86
CA LEU A 548 -28.96 27.89 -12.70
C LEU A 548 -27.66 28.34 -11.99
N PRO A 549 -27.50 29.63 -11.65
CA PRO A 549 -26.35 30.09 -10.88
C PRO A 549 -26.23 29.38 -9.53
N TYR A 550 -25.00 29.20 -9.06
CA TYR A 550 -24.72 28.63 -7.74
C TYR A 550 -24.06 29.70 -6.85
N ASP A 551 -24.77 30.12 -5.81
CA ASP A 551 -24.49 31.38 -5.12
C ASP A 551 -23.34 31.28 -4.09
N GLU A 552 -22.99 30.10 -3.59
CA GLU A 552 -21.96 29.96 -2.54
C GLU A 552 -20.55 30.37 -3.02
N SER A 553 -20.32 30.37 -4.34
CA SER A 553 -19.10 30.89 -4.95
C SER A 553 -19.13 32.40 -5.21
N SER A 554 -19.86 33.17 -4.39
CA SER A 554 -19.95 34.64 -4.49
C SER A 554 -18.94 35.36 -3.60
N GLY A 555 -18.53 36.57 -4.01
CA GLY A 555 -17.61 37.42 -3.22
C GLY A 555 -16.13 37.12 -3.47
N LEU A 556 -15.27 37.35 -2.46
CA LEU A 556 -13.81 37.20 -2.62
C LEU A 556 -13.40 35.72 -2.82
N ILE A 557 -14.14 34.79 -2.21
CA ILE A 557 -13.92 33.34 -2.32
C ILE A 557 -14.08 32.82 -3.76
N ALA A 558 -14.76 33.57 -4.64
CA ALA A 558 -14.91 33.23 -6.05
C ALA A 558 -13.57 33.07 -6.80
N GLU A 559 -12.48 33.67 -6.31
CA GLU A 559 -11.14 33.51 -6.87
C GLU A 559 -10.73 32.02 -6.95
N LEU A 560 -11.13 31.21 -5.97
CA LEU A 560 -10.89 29.76 -5.95
C LEU A 560 -11.54 29.04 -7.14
N VAL A 561 -12.72 29.49 -7.61
CA VAL A 561 -13.36 28.92 -8.80
C VAL A 561 -12.50 29.17 -10.04
N GLY A 562 -11.83 30.32 -10.11
CA GLY A 562 -10.87 30.63 -11.17
C GLY A 562 -9.69 29.66 -11.18
N HIS A 563 -9.14 29.34 -10.01
CA HIS A 563 -8.06 28.37 -9.85
C HIS A 563 -8.49 26.95 -10.27
N LEU A 564 -9.66 26.49 -9.80
CA LEU A 564 -10.22 25.19 -10.20
C LEU A 564 -10.51 25.13 -11.71
N ALA A 565 -11.08 26.19 -12.28
CA ALA A 565 -11.33 26.28 -13.71
C ALA A 565 -10.03 26.22 -14.52
N SER A 566 -8.96 26.87 -14.04
CA SER A 566 -7.64 26.79 -14.66
C SER A 566 -7.07 25.37 -14.63
N LEU A 567 -7.22 24.65 -13.52
CA LEU A 567 -6.82 23.24 -13.42
C LEU A 567 -7.56 22.38 -14.44
N LEU A 568 -8.89 22.46 -14.46
CA LEU A 568 -9.71 21.66 -15.38
C LEU A 568 -9.44 21.99 -16.84
N MET A 569 -9.20 23.26 -17.16
CA MET A 569 -8.78 23.66 -18.50
C MET A 569 -7.46 22.97 -18.88
N GLN A 570 -6.48 22.97 -17.98
CA GLN A 570 -5.19 22.30 -18.22
C GLN A 570 -5.35 20.80 -18.39
N LEU A 571 -6.17 20.14 -17.56
CA LEU A 571 -6.48 18.73 -17.68
C LEU A 571 -7.14 18.40 -19.03
N ASN A 572 -8.08 19.23 -19.51
CA ASN A 572 -8.74 18.98 -20.80
C ASN A 572 -7.80 19.18 -21.99
N ILE A 573 -6.92 20.18 -21.93
CA ILE A 573 -5.88 20.39 -22.96
C ILE A 573 -5.01 19.14 -23.09
N TRP A 574 -4.52 18.62 -21.97
CA TRP A 574 -3.66 17.44 -21.97
C TRP A 574 -4.40 16.16 -22.32
N ARG A 575 -5.64 15.96 -21.86
CA ARG A 575 -6.51 14.86 -22.29
C ARG A 575 -6.60 14.78 -23.82
N ARG A 576 -6.98 15.88 -24.47
CA ARG A 576 -7.13 15.93 -25.94
C ARG A 576 -5.79 15.78 -26.64
N GLY A 577 -4.73 16.36 -26.07
CA GLY A 577 -3.38 16.24 -26.60
C GLY A 577 -2.85 14.81 -26.59
N LEU A 578 -3.03 14.08 -25.49
CA LEU A 578 -2.50 12.72 -25.30
C LEU A 578 -3.32 11.64 -26.03
N ALA A 579 -4.53 11.94 -26.48
CA ALA A 579 -5.45 10.97 -27.08
C ALA A 579 -4.98 10.41 -28.44
N GLN A 580 -4.20 11.16 -29.20
CA GLN A 580 -3.73 10.73 -30.52
C GLN A 580 -2.40 9.97 -30.40
N GLU A 581 -2.30 8.87 -31.14
CA GLU A 581 -1.02 8.18 -31.34
C GLU A 581 -0.04 9.09 -32.07
N ARG A 582 1.24 9.03 -31.69
CA ARG A 582 2.29 9.85 -32.29
C ARG A 582 3.52 9.03 -32.64
N PRO A 583 4.30 9.45 -33.64
CA PRO A 583 5.67 8.97 -33.82
C PRO A 583 6.49 9.13 -32.53
N LEU A 584 7.44 8.23 -32.29
CA LEU A 584 8.13 8.13 -31.01
C LEU A 584 8.87 9.43 -30.60
N GLU A 585 9.47 10.13 -31.56
CA GLU A 585 10.20 11.38 -31.31
C GLU A 585 9.30 12.52 -30.81
N GLU A 586 8.03 12.54 -31.21
CA GLU A 586 7.06 13.57 -30.81
C GLU A 586 6.62 13.44 -29.35
N TRP A 587 6.87 12.28 -28.73
CA TRP A 587 6.60 12.05 -27.31
C TRP A 587 7.70 12.62 -26.39
N LEU A 588 8.90 12.92 -26.90
CA LEU A 588 10.02 13.39 -26.08
C LEU A 588 9.70 14.60 -25.18
N PRO A 589 9.13 15.71 -25.69
CA PRO A 589 8.90 16.90 -24.87
C PRO A 589 7.72 16.74 -23.89
N VAL A 590 6.78 15.83 -24.18
CA VAL A 590 5.50 15.68 -23.46
C VAL A 590 5.69 15.54 -21.96
N CYS A 591 6.63 14.71 -21.53
CA CYS A 591 6.87 14.48 -20.10
C CYS A 591 7.27 15.77 -19.37
N ARG A 592 8.25 16.51 -19.91
CA ARG A 592 8.73 17.75 -19.30
C ARG A 592 7.67 18.82 -19.30
N ASP A 593 6.93 18.96 -20.39
CA ASP A 593 5.87 19.95 -20.52
C ASP A 593 4.74 19.68 -19.52
N MET A 594 4.31 18.42 -19.37
CA MET A 594 3.31 18.04 -18.36
C MET A 594 3.80 18.27 -16.93
N LEU A 595 5.04 17.89 -16.63
CA LEU A 595 5.64 18.12 -15.31
C LEU A 595 5.63 19.62 -14.96
N ASN A 596 6.04 20.44 -15.92
CA ASN A 596 6.02 21.89 -15.77
C ASN A 596 4.61 22.42 -15.64
N ASP A 597 3.62 21.91 -16.36
CA ASP A 597 2.27 22.45 -16.36
C ASP A 597 1.47 22.15 -15.09
N PHE A 598 1.67 20.97 -14.50
CA PHE A 598 0.89 20.49 -13.35
C PHE A 598 1.60 20.58 -12.01
N PHE A 599 2.94 20.63 -11.97
CA PHE A 599 3.67 20.62 -10.71
C PHE A 599 4.51 21.88 -10.51
N LEU A 600 4.47 22.42 -9.28
CA LEU A 600 5.41 23.41 -8.80
C LEU A 600 6.46 22.69 -7.93
N PRO A 601 7.68 22.43 -8.43
CA PRO A 601 8.66 21.60 -7.74
C PRO A 601 9.09 22.19 -6.40
N ASP A 602 9.36 21.30 -5.45
CA ASP A 602 10.04 21.57 -4.18
C ASP A 602 11.36 20.78 -4.10
N ALA A 603 12.15 21.02 -3.05
CA ALA A 603 13.47 20.40 -2.91
C ALA A 603 13.44 18.86 -2.86
N ASP A 604 12.34 18.25 -2.40
CA ASP A 604 12.20 16.80 -2.28
C ASP A 604 11.68 16.16 -3.58
N THR A 605 10.87 16.89 -4.34
CA THR A 605 10.23 16.41 -5.59
C THR A 605 11.07 16.67 -6.83
N GLU A 606 12.00 17.63 -6.84
CA GLU A 606 12.91 17.88 -7.98
C GLU A 606 13.65 16.61 -8.43
N ALA A 607 14.16 15.83 -7.47
CA ALA A 607 14.85 14.58 -7.76
C ALA A 607 13.90 13.53 -8.36
N ALA A 608 12.67 13.43 -7.85
CA ALA A 608 11.66 12.53 -8.35
C ALA A 608 11.20 12.91 -9.78
N MET A 609 11.00 14.20 -10.05
CA MET A 609 10.63 14.71 -11.38
C MET A 609 11.75 14.46 -12.39
N THR A 610 13.00 14.67 -11.99
CA THR A 610 14.18 14.37 -12.83
C THR A 610 14.24 12.87 -13.17
N LEU A 611 13.90 11.99 -12.22
CA LEU A 611 13.85 10.55 -12.47
C LEU A 611 12.79 10.21 -13.53
N ILE A 612 11.60 10.82 -13.47
CA ILE A 612 10.55 10.63 -14.48
C ILE A 612 11.07 11.02 -15.86
N GLU A 613 11.68 12.21 -15.99
CA GLU A 613 12.24 12.67 -17.28
C GLU A 613 13.31 11.72 -17.81
N GLN A 614 14.21 11.23 -16.95
CA GLN A 614 15.26 10.30 -17.34
C GLN A 614 14.70 8.99 -17.88
N GLN A 615 13.72 8.40 -17.18
CA GLN A 615 13.11 7.14 -17.62
C GLN A 615 12.29 7.33 -18.90
N TRP A 616 11.54 8.43 -19.01
CA TRP A 616 10.80 8.78 -20.22
C TRP A 616 11.72 8.92 -21.44
N GLN A 617 12.80 9.68 -21.28
CA GLN A 617 13.80 9.87 -22.33
C GLN A 617 14.47 8.54 -22.72
N ALA A 618 14.79 7.69 -21.75
CA ALA A 618 15.40 6.39 -22.01
C ALA A 618 14.47 5.48 -22.84
N ILE A 619 13.19 5.35 -22.45
CA ILE A 619 12.20 4.53 -23.17
C ILE A 619 12.11 4.95 -24.64
N ILE A 620 12.01 6.26 -24.90
CA ILE A 620 11.87 6.78 -26.26
C ILE A 620 13.17 6.63 -27.05
N ALA A 621 14.32 6.98 -26.45
CA ALA A 621 15.60 6.88 -27.14
C ALA A 621 15.91 5.44 -27.60
N GLU A 622 15.54 4.45 -26.80
CA GLU A 622 15.70 3.04 -27.14
C GLU A 622 14.84 2.60 -28.34
N GLY A 623 13.60 3.10 -28.44
CA GLY A 623 12.73 2.81 -29.59
C GLY A 623 13.13 3.56 -30.85
N VAL A 624 13.63 4.80 -30.73
CA VAL A 624 14.19 5.56 -31.86
C VAL A 624 15.44 4.87 -32.39
N ALA A 625 16.35 4.42 -31.51
CA ALA A 625 17.55 3.69 -31.89
C ALA A 625 17.25 2.33 -32.55
N ALA A 626 16.09 1.74 -32.26
CA ALA A 626 15.58 0.54 -32.90
C ALA A 626 14.85 0.81 -34.23
N GLU A 627 14.74 2.08 -34.66
CA GLU A 627 14.04 2.54 -35.87
C GLU A 627 12.58 2.10 -35.94
N TYR A 628 11.86 2.17 -34.80
CA TYR A 628 10.42 1.85 -34.78
C TYR A 628 9.63 2.88 -35.61
N GLY A 629 9.00 2.40 -36.69
CA GLY A 629 8.37 3.27 -37.70
C GLY A 629 6.90 3.62 -37.47
N ASP A 630 6.14 2.77 -36.76
CA ASP A 630 4.73 3.00 -36.53
C ASP A 630 4.49 4.01 -35.39
N ALA A 631 3.31 4.64 -35.39
CA ALA A 631 2.89 5.48 -34.27
C ALA A 631 2.68 4.64 -33.00
N VAL A 632 2.94 5.26 -31.85
CA VAL A 632 2.83 4.63 -30.53
C VAL A 632 1.72 5.31 -29.72
N PRO A 633 0.81 4.52 -29.11
CA PRO A 633 -0.20 5.03 -28.18
C PRO A 633 0.43 5.35 -26.82
N ILE A 634 -0.17 6.31 -26.11
CA ILE A 634 0.31 6.74 -24.78
C ILE A 634 0.27 5.60 -23.74
N SER A 635 -0.68 4.67 -23.87
CA SER A 635 -0.84 3.52 -22.96
C SER A 635 0.44 2.69 -22.87
N LEU A 636 1.13 2.45 -23.99
CA LEU A 636 2.38 1.70 -24.04
C LEU A 636 3.48 2.42 -23.25
N LEU A 637 3.68 3.71 -23.49
CA LEU A 637 4.71 4.50 -22.82
C LEU A 637 4.42 4.67 -21.33
N ARG A 638 3.15 4.89 -20.96
CA ARG A 638 2.70 4.96 -19.57
C ARG A 638 2.98 3.65 -18.83
N ASP A 639 2.60 2.51 -19.41
CA ASP A 639 2.72 1.21 -18.78
C ASP A 639 4.20 0.81 -18.61
N GLU A 640 5.04 1.10 -19.62
CA GLU A 640 6.50 0.90 -19.53
C GLU A 640 7.15 1.84 -18.51
N LEU A 641 6.76 3.13 -18.48
CA LEU A 641 7.23 4.06 -17.47
C LEU A 641 6.86 3.59 -16.05
N ALA A 642 5.61 3.20 -15.85
CA ALA A 642 5.16 2.66 -14.57
C ALA A 642 5.97 1.43 -14.16
N GLN A 643 6.22 0.52 -15.10
CA GLN A 643 7.03 -0.68 -14.86
C GLN A 643 8.49 -0.35 -14.51
N ARG A 644 9.12 0.64 -15.16
CA ARG A 644 10.49 1.09 -14.84
C ARG A 644 10.55 1.74 -13.46
N LEU A 645 9.60 2.62 -13.15
CA LEU A 645 9.53 3.29 -11.85
C LEU A 645 9.22 2.32 -10.69
N ASP A 646 8.53 1.21 -10.98
CA ASP A 646 8.33 0.10 -10.03
C ASP A 646 9.57 -0.77 -9.84
N GLN A 647 10.46 -0.85 -10.83
CA GLN A 647 11.73 -1.58 -10.73
C GLN A 647 12.85 -0.74 -10.14
N GLU A 648 12.78 0.57 -10.30
CA GLU A 648 13.76 1.51 -9.75
C GLU A 648 13.68 1.51 -8.23
N ARG A 649 14.82 1.21 -7.59
CA ARG A 649 14.90 1.07 -6.14
C ARG A 649 15.77 2.16 -5.53
N ILE A 650 15.20 2.87 -4.56
CA ILE A 650 15.92 3.92 -3.84
C ILE A 650 16.70 3.28 -2.68
N SER A 651 18.04 3.29 -2.79
CA SER A 651 18.96 2.68 -1.81
C SER A 651 20.13 3.60 -1.38
N GLN A 652 20.05 4.90 -1.67
CA GLN A 652 21.12 5.88 -1.41
C GLN A 652 21.59 5.97 0.05
N ARG A 653 20.73 5.63 1.03
CA ARG A 653 21.05 5.73 2.47
C ARG A 653 21.61 4.45 3.10
N PHE A 654 21.90 3.42 2.30
CA PHE A 654 22.45 2.17 2.79
C PHE A 654 23.86 2.39 3.39
N LEU A 655 24.10 1.86 4.60
CA LEU A 655 25.35 1.97 5.39
C LEU A 655 25.73 3.37 5.91
N ALA A 656 24.82 4.35 5.87
CA ALA A 656 25.11 5.74 6.26
C ALA A 656 25.12 6.05 7.78
N GLY A 657 25.24 5.04 8.66
CA GLY A 657 25.31 5.21 10.13
C GLY A 657 24.11 4.69 10.96
N PRO A 658 22.86 4.82 10.51
CA PRO A 658 21.67 4.23 11.15
C PRO A 658 21.53 2.71 10.97
N ILE A 659 20.50 2.12 11.60
CA ILE A 659 20.06 0.74 11.35
C ILE A 659 19.54 0.64 9.92
N ASN A 660 20.01 -0.36 9.16
CA ASN A 660 19.58 -0.59 7.79
C ASN A 660 18.36 -1.51 7.77
N ILE A 661 17.25 -1.06 7.21
CA ILE A 661 16.04 -1.88 7.02
C ILE A 661 15.74 -1.99 5.53
N CYS A 662 15.81 -3.20 4.97
CA CYS A 662 15.82 -3.39 3.52
C CYS A 662 15.25 -4.76 3.09
N THR A 663 15.33 -5.07 1.80
CA THR A 663 15.00 -6.41 1.30
C THR A 663 16.23 -7.32 1.25
N LEU A 664 16.01 -8.65 1.23
CA LEU A 664 17.08 -9.58 0.86
C LEU A 664 17.39 -9.43 -0.64
N MET A 665 18.61 -8.98 -0.95
CA MET A 665 19.07 -8.71 -2.32
C MET A 665 20.23 -9.64 -2.69
N PRO A 666 20.15 -10.37 -3.81
CA PRO A 666 21.21 -11.29 -4.25
C PRO A 666 22.52 -10.53 -4.45
N MET A 667 23.64 -11.20 -4.21
CA MET A 667 24.99 -10.63 -4.44
C MET A 667 25.30 -9.40 -3.57
N ARG A 668 24.64 -9.31 -2.40
CA ARG A 668 24.85 -8.29 -1.36
C ARG A 668 25.01 -8.96 0.01
N SER A 669 25.87 -9.97 0.08
CA SER A 669 26.20 -10.69 1.32
C SER A 669 27.30 -9.95 2.08
N ILE A 670 26.89 -8.94 2.85
CA ILE A 670 27.78 -8.10 3.67
C ILE A 670 27.72 -8.59 5.12
N PRO A 671 28.87 -8.75 5.81
CA PRO A 671 28.88 -9.18 7.21
C PRO A 671 28.34 -8.09 8.14
N PHE A 672 27.47 -8.48 9.07
CA PHE A 672 26.92 -7.61 10.13
C PHE A 672 27.01 -8.32 11.48
N ARG A 673 27.15 -7.56 12.56
CA ARG A 673 27.12 -8.15 13.92
C ARG A 673 25.75 -8.74 14.23
N VAL A 674 24.70 -8.00 13.87
CA VAL A 674 23.31 -8.43 14.06
C VAL A 674 22.58 -8.46 12.72
N VAL A 675 21.99 -9.61 12.40
CA VAL A 675 21.14 -9.81 11.22
C VAL A 675 19.74 -10.18 11.69
N CYS A 676 18.72 -9.44 11.26
CA CYS A 676 17.33 -9.71 11.58
C CYS A 676 16.54 -10.03 10.31
N LEU A 677 15.77 -11.12 10.30
CA LEU A 677 14.86 -11.50 9.22
C LEU A 677 13.42 -11.42 9.73
N LEU A 678 12.56 -10.60 9.14
CA LEU A 678 11.14 -10.48 9.52
C LEU A 678 10.21 -11.00 8.43
N GLY A 679 9.00 -11.43 8.83
CA GLY A 679 8.00 -11.92 7.91
C GLY A 679 8.46 -13.17 7.14
N MET A 680 9.29 -14.02 7.76
CA MET A 680 9.78 -15.26 7.17
C MET A 680 8.70 -16.35 7.20
N ASN A 681 7.59 -16.09 6.49
CA ASN A 681 6.40 -16.94 6.43
C ASN A 681 6.39 -17.83 5.19
N ASP A 682 5.69 -18.97 5.28
CA ASP A 682 5.37 -19.77 4.11
C ASP A 682 4.53 -18.97 3.10
N GLY A 683 4.81 -19.17 1.81
CA GLY A 683 4.25 -18.39 0.70
C GLY A 683 4.77 -16.96 0.56
N VAL A 684 5.45 -16.40 1.58
CA VAL A 684 6.09 -15.06 1.52
C VAL A 684 7.57 -15.20 1.18
N TYR A 685 8.27 -16.11 1.87
CA TYR A 685 9.68 -16.40 1.63
C TYR A 685 9.90 -17.93 1.60
N PRO A 686 10.68 -18.49 0.64
CA PRO A 686 11.36 -17.83 -0.48
C PRO A 686 10.36 -17.25 -1.50
N ARG A 687 10.71 -16.12 -2.14
CA ARG A 687 9.84 -15.44 -3.09
C ARG A 687 9.66 -16.28 -4.34
N GLN A 688 8.42 -16.42 -4.80
CA GLN A 688 8.10 -17.23 -5.97
C GLN A 688 7.77 -16.36 -7.18
N LEU A 689 8.37 -16.70 -8.32
CA LEU A 689 7.96 -16.21 -9.63
C LEU A 689 8.10 -17.39 -10.59
N ALA A 690 6.97 -17.89 -11.10
CA ALA A 690 7.00 -18.99 -12.06
C ALA A 690 7.65 -18.50 -13.36
N PRO A 691 8.55 -19.31 -13.97
CA PRO A 691 9.10 -18.97 -15.28
C PRO A 691 7.98 -18.88 -16.32
N LEU A 692 8.24 -18.17 -17.41
CA LEU A 692 7.32 -18.13 -18.54
C LEU A 692 7.12 -19.56 -19.07
N GLY A 693 5.88 -19.96 -19.37
CA GLY A 693 5.59 -21.33 -19.84
C GLY A 693 6.30 -21.70 -21.15
N PHE A 694 6.79 -20.70 -21.88
CA PHE A 694 7.57 -20.85 -23.12
C PHE A 694 9.08 -20.57 -22.93
N ASP A 695 9.59 -20.51 -21.69
CA ASP A 695 11.02 -20.46 -21.41
C ASP A 695 11.64 -21.86 -21.57
N LEU A 696 12.40 -22.04 -22.66
CA LEU A 696 13.05 -23.31 -23.00
C LEU A 696 14.19 -23.66 -22.04
N MET A 697 14.79 -22.66 -21.38
CA MET A 697 15.88 -22.88 -20.42
C MET A 697 15.38 -23.56 -19.15
N SER A 698 14.19 -23.17 -18.67
CA SER A 698 13.56 -23.79 -17.50
C SER A 698 13.18 -25.26 -17.70
N GLN A 699 12.93 -25.69 -18.94
CA GLN A 699 12.57 -27.07 -19.27
C GLN A 699 13.79 -28.00 -19.34
N LYS A 700 14.97 -27.42 -19.61
CA LYS A 700 16.26 -28.14 -19.69
C LYS A 700 17.34 -27.40 -18.89
N PRO A 701 17.27 -27.47 -17.55
CA PRO A 701 18.23 -26.80 -16.68
C PRO A 701 19.66 -27.30 -16.90
N MET A 702 20.63 -26.41 -16.79
CA MET A 702 22.06 -26.70 -16.75
C MET A 702 22.72 -26.00 -15.58
N ARG A 703 23.90 -26.49 -15.18
CA ARG A 703 24.68 -25.86 -14.11
C ARG A 703 25.03 -24.42 -14.46
N GLY A 704 24.78 -23.53 -13.50
CA GLY A 704 24.96 -22.09 -13.66
C GLY A 704 23.70 -21.34 -14.09
N ASP A 705 22.61 -22.03 -14.44
CA ASP A 705 21.31 -21.39 -14.64
C ASP A 705 20.82 -20.79 -13.33
N ARG A 706 20.28 -19.57 -13.41
CA ARG A 706 19.71 -18.89 -12.23
C ARG A 706 18.20 -19.05 -12.19
N SER A 707 17.69 -19.25 -10.98
CA SER A 707 16.27 -19.15 -10.68
C SER A 707 16.08 -18.32 -9.43
N ARG A 708 14.96 -17.58 -9.33
CA ARG A 708 14.67 -16.77 -8.14
C ARG A 708 14.55 -17.62 -6.88
N ARG A 709 14.04 -18.85 -7.01
CA ARG A 709 13.97 -19.81 -5.91
C ARG A 709 15.35 -20.15 -5.38
N ASP A 710 16.29 -20.48 -6.25
CA ASP A 710 17.65 -20.86 -5.83
C ASP A 710 18.41 -19.65 -5.28
N ASP A 711 18.22 -18.47 -5.88
CA ASP A 711 18.76 -17.20 -5.37
C ASP A 711 18.28 -16.91 -3.93
N ASP A 712 16.98 -17.03 -3.67
CA ASP A 712 16.41 -16.74 -2.35
C ASP A 712 16.83 -17.78 -1.31
N ARG A 713 16.86 -19.08 -1.64
CA ARG A 713 17.36 -20.09 -0.69
C ARG A 713 18.83 -19.84 -0.34
N TYR A 714 19.64 -19.47 -1.33
CA TYR A 714 21.03 -19.13 -1.10
C TYR A 714 21.20 -17.84 -0.30
N LEU A 715 20.31 -16.85 -0.48
CA LEU A 715 20.29 -15.63 0.33
C LEU A 715 20.05 -15.90 1.81
N PHE A 716 19.21 -16.88 2.15
CA PHE A 716 19.00 -17.27 3.54
C PHE A 716 20.26 -17.88 4.15
N LEU A 717 20.99 -18.70 3.36
CA LEU A 717 22.31 -19.21 3.75
C LEU A 717 23.32 -18.06 3.92
N GLU A 718 23.37 -17.12 2.98
CA GLU A 718 24.24 -15.94 3.04
C GLU A 718 23.94 -15.10 4.29
N ALA A 719 22.68 -14.94 4.68
CA ALA A 719 22.28 -14.23 5.91
C ALA A 719 22.79 -14.95 7.16
N LEU A 720 22.70 -16.28 7.22
CA LEU A 720 23.24 -17.08 8.32
C LEU A 720 24.77 -16.98 8.42
N ILE A 721 25.47 -17.03 7.29
CA ILE A 721 26.94 -16.94 7.25
C ILE A 721 27.43 -15.51 7.55
N SER A 722 26.65 -14.49 7.18
CA SER A 722 27.01 -13.07 7.39
C SER A 722 26.77 -12.56 8.80
N ALA A 723 25.93 -13.24 9.60
CA ALA A 723 25.69 -12.89 10.99
C ALA A 723 26.92 -13.22 11.85
N GLN A 724 27.59 -12.20 12.40
CA GLN A 724 28.81 -12.41 13.18
C GLN A 724 28.55 -12.64 14.68
N GLN A 725 27.40 -12.22 15.22
CA GLN A 725 27.08 -12.38 16.64
C GLN A 725 25.65 -12.85 16.89
N THR A 726 24.69 -12.26 16.19
CA THR A 726 23.28 -12.60 16.40
C THR A 726 22.50 -12.70 15.10
N LEU A 727 21.74 -13.79 14.96
CA LEU A 727 20.74 -13.97 13.93
C LEU A 727 19.35 -14.01 14.59
N TYR A 728 18.55 -12.97 14.32
CA TYR A 728 17.17 -12.83 14.76
C TYR A 728 16.25 -13.25 13.62
N ILE A 729 15.34 -14.20 13.85
CA ILE A 729 14.37 -14.63 12.84
C ILE A 729 12.96 -14.47 13.40
N SER A 730 12.08 -13.85 12.61
CA SER A 730 10.69 -13.65 12.97
C SER A 730 9.74 -13.95 11.82
N TYR A 731 8.54 -14.41 12.19
CA TYR A 731 7.43 -14.64 11.28
C TYR A 731 6.09 -14.43 11.98
N ILE A 732 5.03 -14.27 11.19
CA ILE A 732 3.66 -14.12 11.69
C ILE A 732 3.06 -15.52 11.92
N GLY A 733 2.73 -15.86 13.16
CA GLY A 733 2.22 -17.19 13.50
C GLY A 733 0.71 -17.35 13.36
N ARG A 734 -0.06 -16.26 13.35
CA ARG A 734 -1.53 -16.32 13.22
C ARG A 734 -2.10 -15.07 12.55
N SER A 735 -3.23 -15.23 11.87
CA SER A 735 -4.02 -14.11 11.37
C SER A 735 -4.81 -13.43 12.49
N ILE A 736 -4.77 -12.10 12.59
CA ILE A 736 -5.55 -11.35 13.59
C ILE A 736 -7.06 -11.31 13.31
N GLN A 737 -7.49 -11.69 12.10
CA GLN A 737 -8.89 -11.63 11.68
C GLN A 737 -9.67 -12.89 12.09
N ASP A 738 -9.22 -14.06 11.62
CA ASP A 738 -9.87 -15.36 11.79
C ASP A 738 -9.11 -16.29 12.76
N ASN A 739 -7.97 -15.83 13.29
CA ASN A 739 -7.11 -16.59 14.20
C ASN A 739 -6.55 -17.89 13.61
N SER A 740 -6.60 -18.07 12.28
CA SER A 740 -5.99 -19.20 11.59
C SER A 740 -4.48 -19.22 11.81
N GLU A 741 -3.94 -20.42 11.98
CA GLU A 741 -2.50 -20.63 12.13
C GLU A 741 -1.77 -20.35 10.82
N ARG A 742 -0.61 -19.72 10.93
CA ARG A 742 0.29 -19.41 9.83
C ARG A 742 1.63 -20.06 10.12
N PHE A 743 2.26 -20.55 9.06
CA PHE A 743 3.48 -21.32 9.17
C PHE A 743 4.70 -20.47 8.87
N PRO A 744 5.85 -20.78 9.50
CA PRO A 744 7.13 -20.21 9.09
C PRO A 744 7.48 -20.67 7.68
N SER A 745 8.39 -19.94 7.04
CA SER A 745 9.04 -20.38 5.81
C SER A 745 9.67 -21.74 6.01
N VAL A 746 9.64 -22.58 4.98
CA VAL A 746 10.32 -23.89 4.99
C VAL A 746 11.80 -23.76 5.36
N LEU A 747 12.45 -22.65 4.99
CA LEU A 747 13.86 -22.40 5.33
C LEU A 747 14.08 -22.19 6.84
N VAL A 748 13.15 -21.51 7.50
CA VAL A 748 13.16 -21.35 8.95
C VAL A 748 12.90 -22.69 9.63
N GLN A 749 11.98 -23.49 9.09
CA GLN A 749 11.69 -24.83 9.61
C GLN A 749 12.91 -25.76 9.50
N GLU A 750 13.58 -25.80 8.34
CA GLU A 750 14.80 -26.59 8.12
C GLU A 750 15.91 -26.20 9.14
N LEU A 751 16.04 -24.92 9.47
CA LEU A 751 17.00 -24.44 10.47
C LEU A 751 16.64 -24.88 11.90
N VAL A 752 15.37 -24.68 12.31
CA VAL A 752 14.87 -25.07 13.64
C VAL A 752 14.97 -26.58 13.85
N ASP A 753 14.66 -27.36 12.80
CA ASP A 753 14.77 -28.82 12.81
C ASP A 753 16.22 -29.26 13.00
N TYR A 754 17.16 -28.69 12.23
CA TYR A 754 18.58 -29.01 12.39
C TYR A 754 19.13 -28.67 13.79
N ILE A 755 18.70 -27.55 14.37
CA ILE A 755 19.10 -27.16 15.74
C ILE A 755 18.61 -28.19 16.75
N GLY A 756 17.33 -28.54 16.74
CA GLY A 756 16.76 -29.48 17.71
C GLY A 756 17.29 -30.92 17.54
N GLN A 757 17.66 -31.32 16.32
CA GLN A 757 18.28 -32.61 16.04
C GLN A 757 19.74 -32.67 16.50
N SER A 758 20.44 -31.53 16.59
CA SER A 758 21.87 -31.48 16.93
C SER A 758 22.18 -30.96 18.33
N HIS A 759 21.17 -30.51 19.08
CA HIS A 759 21.32 -29.94 20.43
C HIS A 759 20.35 -30.53 21.45
N TYR A 760 20.71 -30.40 22.73
CA TYR A 760 19.85 -30.72 23.88
C TYR A 760 20.07 -29.70 25.01
N LEU A 761 19.09 -29.52 25.90
CA LEU A 761 19.18 -28.63 27.05
C LEU A 761 19.78 -29.34 28.28
N PRO A 762 20.43 -28.62 29.21
CA PRO A 762 20.93 -29.21 30.45
C PRO A 762 19.81 -29.88 31.24
N GLY A 763 20.02 -31.12 31.67
CA GLY A 763 19.01 -31.94 32.36
C GLY A 763 18.17 -32.85 31.46
N ASP A 764 18.30 -32.75 30.14
CA ASP A 764 17.59 -33.58 29.16
C ASP A 764 18.45 -34.75 28.63
N GLU A 765 19.60 -35.04 29.24
CA GLU A 765 20.58 -36.01 28.74
C GLU A 765 19.99 -37.43 28.53
N MET A 766 19.05 -37.80 29.41
CA MET A 766 18.44 -39.13 29.46
C MET A 766 17.08 -39.20 28.76
N LEU A 767 16.64 -38.11 28.10
CA LEU A 767 15.43 -38.10 27.29
C LEU A 767 15.69 -38.67 25.90
N THR A 768 14.62 -39.04 25.20
CA THR A 768 14.73 -39.50 23.81
C THR A 768 15.11 -38.36 22.88
N CYS A 769 15.62 -38.70 21.69
CA CYS A 769 15.97 -37.71 20.67
C CYS A 769 14.84 -36.74 20.34
N ASP A 770 13.60 -37.23 20.20
CA ASP A 770 12.44 -36.41 19.84
C ASP A 770 12.02 -35.50 20.99
N GLU A 771 12.10 -35.98 22.23
CA GLU A 771 11.72 -35.23 23.42
C GLU A 771 12.69 -34.07 23.68
N SER A 772 14.00 -34.31 23.58
CA SER A 772 15.02 -33.26 23.72
C SER A 772 14.96 -32.26 22.55
N GLU A 773 14.71 -32.73 21.33
CA GLU A 773 14.49 -31.88 20.16
C GLU A 773 13.31 -30.92 20.36
N ALA A 774 12.15 -31.43 20.78
CA ALA A 774 10.97 -30.61 21.00
C ALA A 774 11.20 -29.53 22.06
N ARG A 775 11.94 -29.84 23.13
CA ARG A 775 12.28 -28.87 24.18
C ARG A 775 13.22 -27.78 23.69
N VAL A 776 14.25 -28.13 22.92
CA VAL A 776 15.15 -27.15 22.30
C VAL A 776 14.37 -26.22 21.36
N LYS A 777 13.52 -26.77 20.49
CA LYS A 777 12.69 -25.98 19.57
C LYS A 777 11.76 -25.03 20.32
N ALA A 778 11.13 -25.50 21.39
CA ALA A 778 10.27 -24.68 22.24
C ALA A 778 11.05 -23.58 22.99
N HIS A 779 12.30 -23.86 23.40
CA HIS A 779 13.16 -22.91 24.11
C HIS A 779 13.61 -21.74 23.21
N ILE A 780 14.06 -22.05 21.99
CA ILE A 780 14.52 -21.03 21.03
C ILE A 780 13.38 -20.26 20.36
N THR A 781 12.15 -20.80 20.39
CA THR A 781 10.96 -20.21 19.78
C THR A 781 10.13 -19.43 20.78
N ARG A 782 9.99 -18.13 20.55
CA ARG A 782 9.28 -17.21 21.43
C ARG A 782 7.96 -16.79 20.83
N LEU A 783 6.88 -17.21 21.48
CA LEU A 783 5.52 -16.80 21.12
C LEU A 783 5.22 -15.44 21.76
N HIS A 784 4.99 -14.42 20.93
CA HIS A 784 4.70 -13.09 21.43
C HIS A 784 3.22 -12.79 21.51
N THR A 785 2.88 -11.91 22.44
CA THR A 785 1.51 -11.45 22.68
C THR A 785 0.96 -10.62 21.53
N ARG A 786 -0.38 -10.62 21.38
CA ARG A 786 -1.06 -9.90 20.30
C ARG A 786 -0.96 -8.38 20.45
N MET A 787 -1.14 -7.89 21.66
CA MET A 787 -1.19 -6.45 21.96
C MET A 787 0.08 -6.02 22.71
N PRO A 788 0.60 -4.81 22.45
CA PRO A 788 1.80 -4.30 23.14
C PRO A 788 1.60 -4.13 24.65
N PHE A 789 0.37 -3.91 25.10
CA PHE A 789 0.00 -3.72 26.50
C PHE A 789 -0.38 -5.01 27.23
N ASP A 790 -0.13 -6.19 26.66
CA ASP A 790 -0.30 -7.44 27.41
C ASP A 790 0.64 -7.45 28.63
N ALA A 791 0.12 -7.87 29.79
CA ALA A 791 0.86 -7.90 31.05
C ALA A 791 2.13 -8.77 30.97
N GLN A 792 2.14 -9.82 30.14
CA GLN A 792 3.32 -10.68 29.96
C GLN A 792 4.54 -9.90 29.48
N ASN A 793 4.34 -8.86 28.65
CA ASN A 793 5.44 -8.03 28.12
C ASN A 793 6.10 -7.14 29.19
N TYR A 794 5.53 -7.03 30.40
CA TYR A 794 6.06 -6.18 31.49
C TYR A 794 6.47 -6.98 32.72
N GLN A 795 6.39 -8.31 32.65
CA GLN A 795 6.94 -9.18 33.67
C GLN A 795 8.48 -9.19 33.57
N PRO A 796 9.19 -9.35 34.70
CA PRO A 796 10.65 -9.41 34.68
C PRO A 796 11.11 -10.63 33.89
N GLY A 797 11.99 -10.41 32.91
CA GLY A 797 12.51 -11.45 32.04
C GLY A 797 13.04 -10.87 30.74
N GLU A 798 13.53 -11.75 29.89
CA GLU A 798 14.17 -11.39 28.62
C GLU A 798 13.22 -10.77 27.58
N GLN A 799 11.90 -10.86 27.81
CA GLN A 799 10.86 -10.33 26.93
C GLN A 799 10.25 -9.02 27.45
N GLN A 800 10.85 -8.42 28.49
CA GLN A 800 10.37 -7.17 29.04
C GLN A 800 10.47 -6.05 28.00
N SER A 801 9.35 -5.40 27.73
CA SER A 801 9.26 -4.27 26.81
C SER A 801 9.89 -3.02 27.42
N TYR A 802 10.54 -2.21 26.59
CA TYR A 802 11.06 -0.91 26.98
C TYR A 802 9.96 0.17 26.94
N ALA A 803 8.80 -0.12 26.32
CA ALA A 803 7.70 0.79 26.08
C ALA A 803 6.85 1.10 27.32
N ARG A 804 7.35 1.97 28.21
CA ARG A 804 6.66 2.37 29.45
C ARG A 804 5.28 2.98 29.24
N GLU A 805 4.98 3.54 28.07
CA GLU A 805 3.67 4.14 27.77
C GLU A 805 2.50 3.16 27.91
N TRP A 806 2.74 1.86 27.73
CA TRP A 806 1.72 0.81 27.82
C TRP A 806 1.64 0.18 29.22
N LEU A 807 2.62 0.42 30.08
CA LEU A 807 2.66 -0.13 31.44
C LEU A 807 1.40 0.22 32.26
N PRO A 808 0.81 1.42 32.17
CA PRO A 808 -0.44 1.72 32.85
C PRO A 808 -1.62 0.83 32.41
N ALA A 809 -1.71 0.54 31.11
CA ALA A 809 -2.73 -0.36 30.56
C ALA A 809 -2.45 -1.82 30.97
N ALA A 810 -1.19 -2.26 30.87
CA ALA A 810 -0.77 -3.61 31.23
C ALA A 810 -0.97 -3.93 32.73
N SER A 811 -0.72 -2.96 33.59
CA SER A 811 -0.94 -3.06 35.05
C SER A 811 -2.40 -2.82 35.47
N GLN A 812 -3.30 -2.56 34.52
CA GLN A 812 -4.70 -2.19 34.78
C GLN A 812 -4.83 -1.01 35.77
N SER A 813 -3.86 -0.09 35.76
CA SER A 813 -3.87 1.11 36.61
C SER A 813 -4.62 2.29 35.99
N GLY A 814 -5.23 2.06 34.82
CA GLY A 814 -6.17 2.99 34.21
C GLY A 814 -7.39 3.23 35.10
N LYS A 815 -7.96 4.42 35.01
CA LYS A 815 -9.24 4.74 35.64
C LYS A 815 -10.33 4.58 34.58
N ALA A 816 -11.36 3.81 34.88
CA ALA A 816 -12.54 3.75 34.02
C ALA A 816 -13.07 5.16 33.77
N HIS A 817 -13.60 5.42 32.56
CA HIS A 817 -14.27 6.68 32.29
C HIS A 817 -15.41 6.86 33.30
N SER A 818 -15.43 8.01 33.97
CA SER A 818 -16.53 8.38 34.85
C SER A 818 -17.79 8.59 34.03
N ASP A 819 -18.95 8.43 34.68
CA ASP A 819 -20.24 8.76 34.08
C ASP A 819 -20.21 10.16 33.47
N PHE A 820 -20.56 10.23 32.18
CA PHE A 820 -20.48 11.46 31.42
C PHE A 820 -21.40 12.55 31.99
N VAL A 821 -22.59 12.14 32.45
CA VAL A 821 -23.60 13.06 32.98
C VAL A 821 -23.26 13.40 34.43
N GLN A 822 -22.75 14.62 34.62
CA GLN A 822 -22.63 15.25 35.93
C GLN A 822 -23.52 16.51 35.93
N PRO A 823 -24.41 16.68 36.91
CA PRO A 823 -25.33 17.81 36.93
C PRO A 823 -24.55 19.12 37.05
N LEU A 824 -24.75 20.01 36.08
CA LEU A 824 -24.08 21.30 36.03
C LEU A 824 -24.99 22.37 36.64
N PRO A 825 -24.46 23.24 37.53
CA PRO A 825 -25.26 24.35 38.02
C PRO A 825 -25.68 25.22 36.83
N PHE A 826 -26.98 25.45 36.71
CA PHE A 826 -27.55 26.28 35.67
C PHE A 826 -28.44 27.34 36.31
N THR A 827 -28.25 28.59 35.90
CA THR A 827 -29.08 29.71 36.32
C THR A 827 -29.87 30.17 35.11
N MET A 828 -31.19 30.16 35.26
CA MET A 828 -32.10 30.55 34.18
C MET A 828 -31.87 32.03 33.83
N PRO A 829 -31.65 32.38 32.56
CA PRO A 829 -31.56 33.78 32.16
C PRO A 829 -32.93 34.49 32.32
N GLU A 830 -32.90 35.80 32.57
CA GLU A 830 -34.11 36.63 32.68
C GLU A 830 -34.89 36.72 31.35
N THR A 831 -34.20 36.50 30.22
CA THR A 831 -34.81 36.51 28.88
C THR A 831 -34.36 35.29 28.09
N LEU A 832 -35.30 34.62 27.42
CA LEU A 832 -35.07 33.48 26.56
C LEU A 832 -35.74 33.70 25.21
N THR A 833 -35.10 33.28 24.11
CA THR A 833 -35.72 33.37 22.78
C THR A 833 -36.61 32.16 22.51
N LEU A 834 -37.70 32.37 21.77
CA LEU A 834 -38.58 31.27 21.32
C LEU A 834 -37.81 30.21 20.53
N GLU A 835 -36.88 30.65 19.66
CA GLU A 835 -36.03 29.77 18.88
C GLU A 835 -35.18 28.84 19.76
N SER A 836 -34.67 29.35 20.89
CA SER A 836 -33.90 28.53 21.85
C SER A 836 -34.74 27.39 22.43
N LEU A 837 -36.00 27.66 22.78
CA LEU A 837 -36.93 26.63 23.27
C LEU A 837 -37.33 25.66 22.15
N GLN A 838 -37.59 26.16 20.94
CA GLN A 838 -37.91 25.32 19.78
C GLN A 838 -36.76 24.37 19.45
N ARG A 839 -35.52 24.90 19.36
CA ARG A 839 -34.32 24.11 19.10
C ARG A 839 -34.06 23.10 20.21
N PHE A 840 -34.32 23.45 21.46
CA PHE A 840 -34.18 22.55 22.60
C PHE A 840 -35.15 21.36 22.48
N TRP A 841 -36.44 21.63 22.37
CA TRP A 841 -37.48 20.60 22.39
C TRP A 841 -37.54 19.76 21.11
N ALA A 842 -36.93 20.21 20.02
CA ALA A 842 -36.77 19.38 18.82
C ALA A 842 -35.93 18.14 19.11
N HIS A 843 -34.89 18.27 19.94
CA HIS A 843 -34.04 17.18 20.38
C HIS A 843 -33.26 17.58 21.67
N PRO A 844 -33.81 17.32 22.87
CA PRO A 844 -33.28 17.86 24.13
C PRO A 844 -31.84 17.42 24.47
N VAL A 845 -31.49 16.16 24.19
CA VAL A 845 -30.12 15.66 24.43
C VAL A 845 -29.10 16.39 23.55
N ARG A 846 -29.35 16.49 22.23
CA ARG A 846 -28.55 17.32 21.31
C ARG A 846 -28.42 18.76 21.82
N ALA A 847 -29.51 19.33 22.30
CA ALA A 847 -29.51 20.70 22.80
C ALA A 847 -28.60 20.89 24.03
N PHE A 848 -28.52 19.92 24.94
CA PHE A 848 -27.53 19.96 26.03
C PHE A 848 -26.10 20.04 25.46
N PHE A 849 -25.74 19.18 24.51
CA PHE A 849 -24.40 19.24 23.91
C PHE A 849 -24.15 20.57 23.17
N GLN A 850 -25.08 21.03 22.34
CA GLN A 850 -24.86 22.20 21.50
C GLN A 850 -24.99 23.54 22.26
N MET A 851 -25.96 23.65 23.17
CA MET A 851 -26.28 24.91 23.85
C MET A 851 -25.55 25.04 25.20
N ARG A 852 -25.46 23.95 25.98
CA ARG A 852 -24.73 23.96 27.26
C ARG A 852 -23.24 23.68 27.07
N LEU A 853 -22.95 22.62 26.33
CA LEU A 853 -21.62 22.10 25.94
C LEU A 853 -20.80 23.01 25.02
N GLN A 854 -21.51 23.65 24.06
CA GLN A 854 -20.96 24.12 22.78
C GLN A 854 -20.26 23.01 21.97
N VAL A 855 -20.62 21.75 22.21
CA VAL A 855 -20.10 20.57 21.52
C VAL A 855 -20.97 20.30 20.29
N ASN A 856 -20.38 20.43 19.11
CA ASN A 856 -21.00 20.11 17.84
C ASN A 856 -20.18 19.03 17.13
N PHE A 857 -20.72 17.82 17.01
CA PHE A 857 -20.11 16.74 16.24
C PHE A 857 -20.38 16.96 14.74
N ARG A 858 -19.66 17.90 14.14
CA ARG A 858 -19.73 18.14 12.69
C ARG A 858 -18.94 17.04 11.99
N SER A 859 -19.60 16.24 11.15
CA SER A 859 -18.93 15.39 10.18
C SER A 859 -18.49 16.29 9.03
N GLU A 860 -17.19 16.38 8.78
CA GLU A 860 -16.63 17.31 7.78
C GLU A 860 -16.79 16.77 6.34
N GLU A 861 -17.14 15.50 6.19
CA GLU A 861 -17.29 14.84 4.90
C GLU A 861 -18.74 14.41 4.66
N SER A 862 -19.36 15.05 3.66
CA SER A 862 -20.52 14.50 2.98
C SER A 862 -19.98 13.74 1.78
N GLU A 863 -20.33 12.45 1.66
CA GLU A 863 -20.00 11.65 0.49
C GLU A 863 -20.48 12.39 -0.76
N ILE A 864 -19.56 12.64 -1.70
CA ILE A 864 -19.92 13.20 -3.00
C ILE A 864 -20.54 12.04 -3.79
N PRO A 865 -21.76 12.17 -4.31
CA PRO A 865 -22.31 11.10 -5.13
C PRO A 865 -21.43 10.83 -6.34
N ASP A 866 -21.13 9.56 -6.63
CA ASP A 866 -20.32 9.16 -7.79
C ASP A 866 -21.08 9.29 -9.12
N ALA A 867 -22.40 9.48 -9.07
CA ALA A 867 -23.28 9.51 -10.24
C ALA A 867 -24.28 10.66 -10.19
N GLU A 868 -24.83 10.99 -11.36
CA GLU A 868 -25.99 11.87 -11.49
C GLU A 868 -27.22 11.33 -10.74
N PRO A 869 -28.17 12.19 -10.32
CA PRO A 869 -29.37 11.75 -9.64
C PRO A 869 -30.28 10.95 -10.59
N PHE A 870 -30.39 9.64 -10.39
CA PHE A 870 -31.40 8.81 -11.06
C PHE A 870 -32.75 8.84 -10.34
N GLU A 871 -32.71 8.98 -9.02
CA GLU A 871 -33.87 9.06 -8.14
C GLU A 871 -33.59 10.10 -7.03
N LEU A 872 -34.65 10.70 -6.48
CA LEU A 872 -34.53 11.58 -5.32
C LEU A 872 -35.11 10.89 -4.10
N GLU A 873 -34.25 10.66 -3.11
CA GLU A 873 -34.61 10.05 -1.84
C GLU A 873 -34.22 10.94 -0.65
N GLY A 874 -34.54 10.48 0.56
CA GLY A 874 -34.08 11.08 1.81
C GLY A 874 -34.27 12.61 1.90
N LEU A 875 -33.16 13.30 2.16
CA LEU A 875 -33.09 14.75 2.40
C LEU A 875 -33.38 15.57 1.14
N THR A 876 -32.82 15.19 -0.01
CA THR A 876 -32.97 15.93 -1.27
C THR A 876 -34.42 15.99 -1.70
N ARG A 877 -35.14 14.86 -1.64
CA ARG A 877 -36.58 14.83 -1.91
C ARG A 877 -37.37 15.70 -0.94
N TYR A 878 -36.97 15.74 0.34
CA TYR A 878 -37.63 16.56 1.34
C TYR A 878 -37.45 18.07 1.06
N GLN A 879 -36.24 18.50 0.73
CA GLN A 879 -35.93 19.90 0.38
C GLN A 879 -36.70 20.35 -0.87
N LEU A 880 -36.74 19.52 -1.91
CA LEU A 880 -37.54 19.79 -3.11
C LEU A 880 -39.02 19.91 -2.77
N ASN A 881 -39.56 18.92 -2.04
CA ASN A 881 -40.97 18.93 -1.66
C ASN A 881 -41.33 20.11 -0.76
N GLN A 882 -40.39 20.66 0.01
CA GLN A 882 -40.63 21.83 0.84
C GLN A 882 -40.88 23.07 -0.02
N GLN A 883 -40.06 23.30 -1.04
CA GLN A 883 -40.24 24.41 -1.97
C GLN A 883 -41.48 24.22 -2.84
N LEU A 884 -41.69 22.99 -3.35
CA LEU A 884 -42.86 22.63 -4.16
C LEU A 884 -44.16 22.84 -3.39
N LEU A 885 -44.24 22.35 -2.15
CA LEU A 885 -45.42 22.52 -1.30
C LEU A 885 -45.72 23.99 -1.03
N ASN A 886 -44.70 24.80 -0.71
CA ASN A 886 -44.90 26.23 -0.47
C ASN A 886 -45.39 26.94 -1.74
N THR A 887 -44.82 26.63 -2.90
CA THR A 887 -45.24 27.20 -4.19
C THR A 887 -46.70 26.88 -4.49
N LEU A 888 -47.12 25.63 -4.23
CA LEU A 888 -48.52 25.22 -4.40
C LEU A 888 -49.47 25.91 -3.40
N VAL A 889 -49.05 26.07 -2.14
CA VAL A 889 -49.85 26.74 -1.09
C VAL A 889 -50.00 28.24 -1.34
N GLU A 890 -48.98 28.89 -1.92
CA GLU A 890 -49.05 30.27 -2.38
C GLU A 890 -49.78 30.44 -3.72
N GLU A 891 -50.21 29.34 -4.34
CA GLU A 891 -50.84 29.31 -5.67
C GLU A 891 -49.96 29.93 -6.78
N ASP A 892 -48.63 29.80 -6.61
CA ASP A 892 -47.60 30.28 -7.54
C ASP A 892 -47.31 29.29 -8.69
N ASP A 893 -46.52 29.73 -9.68
CA ASP A 893 -46.18 28.94 -10.87
C ASP A 893 -45.18 27.81 -10.59
N VAL A 894 -45.68 26.57 -10.56
CA VAL A 894 -44.90 25.34 -10.39
C VAL A 894 -43.92 25.10 -11.53
N GLU A 895 -44.25 25.53 -12.76
CA GLU A 895 -43.40 25.33 -13.94
C GLU A 895 -42.13 26.18 -13.87
N ARG A 896 -42.21 27.35 -13.22
CA ARG A 896 -41.01 28.15 -12.91
C ARG A 896 -40.10 27.41 -11.94
N LEU A 897 -40.66 26.76 -10.91
CA LEU A 897 -39.87 26.02 -9.93
C LEU A 897 -39.22 24.77 -10.57
N PHE A 898 -39.98 24.03 -11.39
CA PHE A 898 -39.50 22.88 -12.14
C PHE A 898 -38.24 23.21 -12.96
N ARG A 899 -38.30 24.28 -13.76
CA ARG A 899 -37.17 24.74 -14.58
C ARG A 899 -35.95 25.08 -13.74
N ARG A 900 -36.12 25.71 -12.57
CA ARG A 900 -35.01 26.01 -11.66
C ARG A 900 -34.33 24.75 -11.14
N PHE A 901 -35.08 23.78 -10.62
CA PHE A 901 -34.51 22.51 -10.12
C PHE A 901 -33.84 21.71 -11.25
N ARG A 902 -34.44 21.71 -12.44
CA ARG A 902 -33.84 21.10 -13.63
C ARG A 902 -32.52 21.78 -14.01
N ALA A 903 -32.48 23.11 -14.06
CA ALA A 903 -31.29 23.89 -14.42
C ALA A 903 -30.18 23.83 -13.37
N ALA A 904 -30.52 23.48 -12.12
CA ALA A 904 -29.56 23.16 -11.07
C ALA A 904 -28.98 21.74 -11.18
N GLY A 905 -29.56 20.87 -12.02
CA GLY A 905 -29.18 19.45 -12.06
C GLY A 905 -29.57 18.73 -10.78
N GLU A 906 -30.72 19.05 -10.19
CA GLU A 906 -31.22 18.36 -9.00
C GLU A 906 -32.25 17.27 -9.33
N LEU A 907 -32.70 17.21 -10.59
CA LEU A 907 -33.69 16.25 -11.08
C LEU A 907 -33.05 15.18 -11.97
N PRO A 908 -33.67 13.98 -12.07
CA PRO A 908 -33.27 13.00 -13.05
C PRO A 908 -33.42 13.51 -14.48
N TYR A 909 -32.62 12.94 -15.38
CA TYR A 909 -32.53 13.44 -16.74
C TYR A 909 -33.82 13.28 -17.55
N GLY A 910 -34.20 14.34 -18.26
CA GLY A 910 -35.27 14.33 -19.27
C GLY A 910 -36.62 13.84 -18.75
N ALA A 911 -37.19 12.86 -19.44
CA ALA A 911 -38.53 12.33 -19.14
C ALA A 911 -38.65 11.75 -17.73
N PHE A 912 -37.57 11.21 -17.15
CA PHE A 912 -37.61 10.69 -15.78
C PHE A 912 -37.75 11.82 -14.76
N GLY A 913 -37.12 12.97 -15.00
CA GLY A 913 -37.29 14.17 -14.18
C GLY A 913 -38.70 14.73 -14.24
N GLU A 914 -39.31 14.75 -15.44
CA GLU A 914 -40.71 15.15 -15.64
C GLU A 914 -41.67 14.21 -14.88
N ILE A 915 -41.50 12.89 -15.01
CA ILE A 915 -42.32 11.89 -14.31
C ILE A 915 -42.20 12.02 -12.80
N PHE A 916 -40.97 12.17 -12.30
CA PHE A 916 -40.73 12.38 -10.86
C PHE A 916 -41.43 13.64 -10.37
N TRP A 917 -41.26 14.74 -11.10
CA TRP A 917 -41.85 16.03 -10.76
C TRP A 917 -43.38 15.98 -10.71
N ASP A 918 -44.01 15.40 -11.74
CA ASP A 918 -45.46 15.23 -11.81
C ASP A 918 -46.01 14.41 -10.64
N ALA A 919 -45.32 13.32 -10.28
CA ALA A 919 -45.69 12.49 -9.14
C ALA A 919 -45.58 13.25 -7.81
N GLN A 920 -44.51 14.03 -7.60
CA GLN A 920 -44.37 14.87 -6.42
C GLN A 920 -45.40 16.00 -6.40
N CYS A 921 -45.69 16.63 -7.55
CA CYS A 921 -46.74 17.63 -7.68
C CYS A 921 -48.09 17.06 -7.27
N GLN A 922 -48.43 15.85 -7.70
CA GLN A 922 -49.69 15.20 -7.32
C GLN A 922 -49.78 14.97 -5.81
N GLU A 923 -48.71 14.46 -5.18
CA GLU A 923 -48.70 14.24 -3.72
C GLU A 923 -48.73 15.57 -2.94
N MET A 924 -47.91 16.55 -3.35
CA MET A 924 -47.84 17.85 -2.68
C MET A 924 -49.12 18.66 -2.91
N GLN A 925 -49.80 18.52 -4.05
CA GLN A 925 -51.10 19.15 -4.30
C GLN A 925 -52.18 18.64 -3.34
N GLN A 926 -52.18 17.33 -3.02
CA GLN A 926 -53.12 16.79 -2.03
C GLN A 926 -52.93 17.45 -0.66
N LEU A 927 -51.68 17.66 -0.25
CA LEU A 927 -51.35 18.34 0.99
C LEU A 927 -51.67 19.85 0.92
N ALA A 928 -51.26 20.53 -0.15
CA ALA A 928 -51.50 21.95 -0.38
C ALA A 928 -53.00 22.27 -0.39
N SER A 929 -53.83 21.42 -1.01
CA SER A 929 -55.29 21.61 -1.06
C SER A 929 -55.93 21.62 0.34
N ARG A 930 -55.42 20.81 1.29
CA ARG A 930 -55.88 20.84 2.70
C ARG A 930 -55.51 22.15 3.37
N VAL A 931 -54.31 22.66 3.09
CA VAL A 931 -53.83 23.95 3.62
C VAL A 931 -54.68 25.09 3.05
N ILE A 932 -54.77 25.20 1.71
CA ILE A 932 -55.51 26.26 0.99
C ILE A 932 -56.97 26.30 1.45
N ALA A 933 -57.63 25.15 1.60
CA ALA A 933 -59.03 25.06 2.01
C ALA A 933 -59.36 25.75 3.34
N CYS A 934 -58.37 25.95 4.22
CA CYS A 934 -58.55 26.64 5.49
C CYS A 934 -57.56 27.80 5.72
N ARG A 935 -56.79 28.19 4.70
CA ARG A 935 -55.83 29.30 4.78
C ARG A 935 -56.58 30.64 4.72
N LYS A 936 -56.34 31.49 5.72
CA LYS A 936 -56.84 32.87 5.79
C LYS A 936 -55.69 33.88 5.73
N PRO A 937 -55.98 35.17 5.48
CA PRO A 937 -55.01 36.24 5.63
C PRO A 937 -54.34 36.19 7.01
N SER A 938 -53.03 36.39 7.04
CA SER A 938 -52.23 36.22 8.24
C SER A 938 -51.29 37.39 8.48
N GLN A 939 -50.84 37.55 9.72
CA GLN A 939 -49.85 38.54 10.13
C GLN A 939 -48.81 37.89 11.06
N SER A 940 -47.65 38.52 11.21
CA SER A 940 -46.65 38.08 12.17
C SER A 940 -47.00 38.62 13.56
N LEU A 941 -47.01 37.75 14.56
CA LEU A 941 -47.24 38.13 15.96
C LEU A 941 -45.89 38.20 16.69
N GLU A 942 -45.58 39.36 17.26
CA GLU A 942 -44.45 39.52 18.18
C GLU A 942 -44.80 38.87 19.51
N VAL A 943 -43.88 38.04 20.02
CA VAL A 943 -44.00 37.36 21.31
C VAL A 943 -43.21 38.16 22.33
N ASP A 944 -43.89 38.59 23.39
CA ASP A 944 -43.30 39.24 24.56
C ASP A 944 -44.05 38.78 25.83
N LEU A 945 -43.62 37.64 26.39
CA LEU A 945 -44.35 36.95 27.46
C LEU A 945 -43.50 36.77 28.72
N LEU A 946 -43.99 37.25 29.86
CA LEU A 946 -43.39 36.95 31.17
C LEU A 946 -44.00 35.66 31.76
N CYS A 947 -43.29 34.53 31.64
CA CYS A 947 -43.73 33.23 32.14
C CYS A 947 -42.73 32.67 33.15
N ASN A 948 -43.19 32.29 34.35
CA ASN A 948 -42.36 31.70 35.41
C ASN A 948 -41.08 32.50 35.75
N GLY A 949 -41.16 33.84 35.67
CA GLY A 949 -40.02 34.74 35.94
C GLY A 949 -39.04 34.91 34.78
N VAL A 950 -39.36 34.39 33.59
CA VAL A 950 -38.54 34.51 32.37
C VAL A 950 -39.33 35.24 31.29
N GLN A 951 -38.69 36.21 30.64
CA GLN A 951 -39.23 36.90 29.48
C GLN A 951 -38.96 36.06 28.22
N LEU A 952 -40.01 35.63 27.52
CA LEU A 952 -39.91 34.90 26.26
C LEU A 952 -40.15 35.88 25.10
N THR A 953 -39.16 35.97 24.21
CA THR A 953 -39.20 36.88 23.04
C THR A 953 -39.06 36.14 21.72
N GLY A 954 -39.77 36.57 20.67
CA GLY A 954 -39.63 35.99 19.34
C GLY A 954 -40.75 36.40 18.38
N TRP A 955 -40.86 35.69 17.26
CA TRP A 955 -41.88 35.94 16.24
C TRP A 955 -42.62 34.64 15.91
N LEU A 956 -43.95 34.71 15.91
CA LEU A 956 -44.79 33.67 15.33
C LEU A 956 -45.20 34.13 13.92
N PRO A 957 -44.72 33.46 12.86
CA PRO A 957 -45.08 33.82 11.50
C PRO A 957 -46.50 33.34 11.16
N GLN A 958 -47.14 34.01 10.20
CA GLN A 958 -48.39 33.59 9.56
C GLN A 958 -49.50 33.22 10.56
N VAL A 959 -49.74 34.06 11.57
CA VAL A 959 -50.85 33.91 12.51
C VAL A 959 -52.15 34.37 11.85
N GLN A 960 -53.15 33.50 11.84
CA GLN A 960 -54.49 33.74 11.29
C GLN A 960 -55.47 34.07 12.40
N GLU A 961 -56.65 34.62 12.06
CA GLU A 961 -57.70 34.92 13.03
C GLU A 961 -58.18 33.66 13.79
N ASP A 962 -58.16 32.50 13.15
CA ASP A 962 -58.52 31.21 13.74
C ASP A 962 -57.34 30.47 14.39
N GLY A 963 -56.14 31.06 14.37
CA GLY A 963 -54.94 30.62 15.08
C GLY A 963 -53.76 30.28 14.18
N LEU A 964 -53.06 29.17 14.45
CA LEU A 964 -51.83 28.82 13.73
C LEU A 964 -52.09 27.73 12.69
N LEU A 965 -51.69 28.01 11.45
CA LEU A 965 -51.67 27.02 10.37
C LEU A 965 -50.21 26.75 9.98
N ARG A 966 -49.81 25.48 10.05
CA ARG A 966 -48.49 24.99 9.67
C ARG A 966 -48.62 23.81 8.72
N TRP A 967 -47.61 23.59 7.89
CA TRP A 967 -47.56 22.45 6.98
C TRP A 967 -46.11 22.05 6.71
N ARG A 968 -45.88 20.76 6.51
CA ARG A 968 -44.57 20.23 6.09
C ARG A 968 -44.73 18.99 5.20
N PRO A 969 -43.84 18.77 4.21
CA PRO A 969 -43.85 17.57 3.37
C PRO A 969 -43.18 16.37 4.06
N ALA A 970 -43.51 16.12 5.32
CA ALA A 970 -42.95 15.04 6.12
C ALA A 970 -44.06 14.12 6.64
N LEU A 971 -43.70 12.91 7.08
CA LEU A 971 -44.61 12.05 7.84
C LEU A 971 -44.83 12.60 9.25
N ILE A 972 -45.91 12.17 9.89
CA ILE A 972 -46.20 12.51 11.29
C ILE A 972 -45.12 11.98 12.22
N SER A 973 -44.60 12.87 13.06
CA SER A 973 -43.63 12.57 14.12
C SER A 973 -44.03 13.28 15.40
N VAL A 974 -43.60 12.75 16.54
CA VAL A 974 -43.93 13.32 17.84
C VAL A 974 -43.14 14.61 18.06
N ALA A 975 -41.88 14.67 17.61
CA ALA A 975 -41.06 15.87 17.66
C ALA A 975 -41.72 17.05 16.94
N GLN A 976 -42.36 16.84 15.78
CA GLN A 976 -43.13 17.88 15.09
C GLN A 976 -44.37 18.31 15.86
N GLY A 977 -45.04 17.38 16.54
CA GLY A 977 -46.16 17.68 17.44
C GLY A 977 -45.73 18.58 18.60
N VAL A 978 -44.56 18.29 19.21
CA VAL A 978 -43.95 19.13 20.26
C VAL A 978 -43.71 20.55 19.75
N GLN A 979 -43.19 20.71 18.53
CA GLN A 979 -42.95 22.03 17.94
C GLN A 979 -44.23 22.86 17.79
N LEU A 980 -45.29 22.26 17.22
CA LEU A 980 -46.58 22.95 17.09
C LEU A 980 -47.18 23.26 18.47
N TRP A 981 -47.07 22.34 19.43
CA TRP A 981 -47.58 22.53 20.78
C TRP A 981 -46.91 23.71 21.49
N LEU A 982 -45.59 23.84 21.37
CA LEU A 982 -44.86 24.98 21.91
C LEU A 982 -45.32 26.29 21.27
N GLU A 983 -45.45 26.35 19.94
CA GLU A 983 -45.98 27.55 19.26
C GLU A 983 -47.42 27.87 19.70
N HIS A 984 -48.26 26.84 19.86
CA HIS A 984 -49.65 26.97 20.29
C HIS A 984 -49.78 27.53 21.71
N LEU A 985 -48.97 27.03 22.66
CA LEU A 985 -48.94 27.55 24.03
C LEU A 985 -48.53 29.02 24.08
N VAL A 986 -47.53 29.40 23.28
CA VAL A 986 -47.05 30.78 23.18
C VAL A 986 -48.11 31.69 22.55
N TYR A 987 -48.81 31.20 21.52
CA TYR A 987 -49.92 31.91 20.89
C TYR A 987 -51.09 32.15 21.87
N CYS A 988 -51.54 31.11 22.58
CA CYS A 988 -52.63 31.22 23.55
C CYS A 988 -52.24 32.07 24.77
N ALA A 989 -51.00 31.97 25.25
CA ALA A 989 -50.48 32.81 26.33
C ALA A 989 -50.44 34.30 25.96
N SER A 990 -50.19 34.60 24.67
CA SER A 990 -50.23 35.97 24.11
C SER A 990 -51.64 36.54 23.98
N GLY A 991 -52.67 35.75 24.27
CA GLY A 991 -54.07 36.16 24.25
C GLY A 991 -54.86 35.66 23.03
N GLY A 992 -54.26 34.83 22.17
CA GLY A 992 -54.95 34.17 21.07
C GLY A 992 -55.94 33.10 21.55
N SER A 993 -57.15 33.08 21.01
CA SER A 993 -58.21 32.12 21.40
C SER A 993 -58.57 31.14 20.28
N GLY A 994 -57.65 30.91 19.34
CA GLY A 994 -57.84 30.06 18.15
C GLY A 994 -57.25 28.66 18.28
N GLU A 995 -57.52 27.81 17.30
CA GLU A 995 -56.94 26.47 17.17
C GLU A 995 -55.54 26.51 16.53
N SER A 996 -54.80 25.40 16.58
CA SER A 996 -53.54 25.28 15.82
C SER A 996 -53.45 23.94 15.11
N ARG A 997 -53.05 23.96 13.84
CA ARG A 997 -53.05 22.80 12.94
C ARG A 997 -51.70 22.67 12.23
N LEU A 998 -51.17 21.46 12.19
CA LEU A 998 -50.02 21.08 11.37
C LEU A 998 -50.43 19.96 10.41
N PHE A 999 -50.47 20.26 9.11
CA PHE A 999 -50.74 19.27 8.07
C PHE A 999 -49.45 18.61 7.55
N LEU A 1000 -49.50 17.28 7.45
CA LEU A 1000 -48.38 16.42 7.09
C LEU A 1000 -48.79 15.42 5.99
N ARG A 1001 -47.81 14.72 5.41
CA ARG A 1001 -48.05 13.72 4.36
C ARG A 1001 -48.92 12.57 4.87
N LYS A 1002 -49.54 11.85 3.92
CA LYS A 1002 -50.44 10.70 4.19
C LYS A 1002 -51.57 11.03 5.17
N GLU A 1003 -52.19 12.19 4.96
CA GLU A 1003 -53.30 12.72 5.77
C GLU A 1003 -52.94 12.99 7.25
N GLY A 1004 -51.66 12.90 7.63
CA GLY A 1004 -51.20 13.20 8.98
C GLY A 1004 -51.58 14.62 9.42
N GLU A 1005 -51.95 14.75 10.68
CA GLU A 1005 -52.39 16.01 11.28
C GLU A 1005 -52.04 16.03 12.77
N TRP A 1006 -51.54 17.17 13.26
CA TRP A 1006 -51.61 17.54 14.66
C TRP A 1006 -52.56 18.71 14.80
N ARG A 1007 -53.58 18.58 15.65
CA ARG A 1007 -54.58 19.63 15.87
C ARG A 1007 -54.81 19.87 17.34
N PHE A 1008 -54.55 21.10 17.79
CA PHE A 1008 -54.73 21.51 19.18
C PHE A 1008 -55.91 22.49 19.34
N PRO A 1009 -56.79 22.25 20.32
CA PRO A 1009 -57.90 23.14 20.64
C PRO A 1009 -57.41 24.42 21.30
N PRO A 1010 -58.20 25.51 21.25
CA PRO A 1010 -57.84 26.73 21.98
C PRO A 1010 -57.75 26.47 23.48
N LEU A 1011 -56.70 26.99 24.11
CA LEU A 1011 -56.48 26.91 25.55
C LEU A 1011 -56.77 28.26 26.22
N ASP A 1012 -57.27 28.21 27.45
CA ASP A 1012 -57.31 29.42 28.27
C ASP A 1012 -55.89 29.91 28.55
N LYS A 1013 -55.72 31.24 28.58
CA LYS A 1013 -54.42 31.88 28.80
C LYS A 1013 -53.73 31.36 30.07
N THR A 1014 -54.48 31.10 31.14
CA THR A 1014 -53.93 30.61 32.41
C THR A 1014 -53.38 29.19 32.25
N GLN A 1015 -54.10 28.33 31.53
CA GLN A 1015 -53.69 26.96 31.25
C GLN A 1015 -52.50 26.90 30.30
N ALA A 1016 -52.50 27.76 29.26
CA ALA A 1016 -51.38 27.88 28.32
C ALA A 1016 -50.08 28.30 29.04
N MET A 1017 -50.17 29.28 29.95
CA MET A 1017 -49.03 29.71 30.77
C MET A 1017 -48.52 28.58 31.69
N ALA A 1018 -49.40 27.74 32.22
CA ALA A 1018 -49.00 26.62 33.09
C ALA A 1018 -48.21 25.54 32.33
N TYR A 1019 -48.67 25.14 31.14
CA TYR A 1019 -47.91 24.19 30.31
C TYR A 1019 -46.64 24.79 29.73
N LEU A 1020 -46.64 26.08 29.37
CA LEU A 1020 -45.44 26.78 28.92
C LEU A 1020 -44.38 26.81 30.02
N ALA A 1021 -44.79 27.02 31.28
CA ALA A 1021 -43.88 26.97 32.43
C ALA A 1021 -43.22 25.59 32.60
N GLN A 1022 -43.93 24.49 32.32
CA GLN A 1022 -43.35 23.14 32.34
C GLN A 1022 -42.29 22.95 31.26
N LEU A 1023 -42.51 23.46 30.05
CA LEU A 1023 -41.52 23.38 28.98
C LEU A 1023 -40.28 24.25 29.26
N ILE A 1024 -40.45 25.39 29.93
CA ILE A 1024 -39.35 26.22 30.42
C ILE A 1024 -38.58 25.49 31.54
N GLU A 1025 -39.29 24.77 32.41
CA GLU A 1025 -38.67 23.95 33.45
C GLU A 1025 -37.84 22.80 32.86
N GLY A 1026 -38.36 22.08 31.88
CA GLY A 1026 -37.60 21.05 31.18
C GLY A 1026 -36.37 21.60 30.45
N TYR A 1027 -36.45 22.82 29.90
CA TYR A 1027 -35.28 23.52 29.38
C TYR A 1027 -34.24 23.79 30.50
N ARG A 1028 -34.68 24.24 31.67
CA ARG A 1028 -33.81 24.51 32.82
C ARG A 1028 -33.10 23.23 33.29
N GLU A 1029 -33.83 22.13 33.45
CA GLU A 1029 -33.28 20.82 33.81
C GLU A 1029 -32.33 20.30 32.72
N GLY A 1030 -32.74 20.42 31.45
CA GLY A 1030 -32.00 20.00 30.27
C GLY A 1030 -30.71 20.79 30.01
N MET A 1031 -30.56 21.98 30.60
CA MET A 1031 -29.30 22.75 30.59
C MET A 1031 -28.37 22.40 31.77
N SER A 1032 -28.89 21.72 32.79
CA SER A 1032 -28.09 21.18 33.90
C SER A 1032 -27.55 19.78 33.56
N SER A 1033 -28.40 18.91 33.02
CA SER A 1033 -28.06 17.54 32.60
C SER A 1033 -28.88 17.15 31.38
N PRO A 1034 -28.44 16.19 30.53
CA PRO A 1034 -29.23 15.76 29.38
C PRO A 1034 -30.63 15.30 29.80
N LEU A 1035 -31.65 16.01 29.31
CA LEU A 1035 -33.04 15.65 29.56
C LEU A 1035 -33.42 14.48 28.63
N LEU A 1036 -33.73 13.32 29.23
CA LEU A 1036 -33.96 12.06 28.51
C LEU A 1036 -35.37 11.95 27.93
N VAL A 1037 -35.79 12.97 27.18
CA VAL A 1037 -37.05 12.93 26.43
C VAL A 1037 -36.72 12.55 24.99
N LEU A 1038 -36.97 11.28 24.68
CA LEU A 1038 -36.91 10.76 23.31
C LEU A 1038 -38.31 10.91 22.70
N PRO A 1039 -38.54 11.87 21.81
CA PRO A 1039 -39.86 12.16 21.28
C PRO A 1039 -40.46 10.95 20.55
N GLU A 1040 -39.71 10.26 19.71
CA GLU A 1040 -40.28 9.19 18.86
C GLU A 1040 -40.48 7.90 19.66
N SER A 1041 -39.47 7.44 20.39
CA SER A 1041 -39.54 6.20 21.18
C SER A 1041 -40.47 6.35 22.39
N GLY A 1042 -40.31 7.43 23.15
CA GLY A 1042 -41.17 7.73 24.29
C GLY A 1042 -42.60 8.02 23.85
N GLY A 1043 -42.79 8.74 22.75
CA GLY A 1043 -44.11 8.99 22.18
C GLY A 1043 -44.78 7.72 21.63
N ALA A 1044 -44.03 6.79 21.04
CA ALA A 1044 -44.55 5.50 20.60
C ALA A 1044 -45.03 4.65 21.79
N TRP A 1045 -44.32 4.68 22.92
CA TRP A 1045 -44.74 4.04 24.15
C TRP A 1045 -46.03 4.68 24.70
N ILE A 1046 -46.06 6.02 24.81
CA ILE A 1046 -47.24 6.75 25.32
C ILE A 1046 -48.45 6.50 24.42
N LYS A 1047 -48.29 6.54 23.09
CA LYS A 1047 -49.37 6.29 22.14
C LYS A 1047 -49.97 4.89 22.26
N ALA A 1048 -49.18 3.90 22.67
CA ALA A 1048 -49.67 2.53 22.89
C ALA A 1048 -50.40 2.36 24.24
N CYS A 1049 -50.07 3.19 25.23
CA CYS A 1049 -50.67 3.14 26.57
C CYS A 1049 -51.83 4.13 26.77
N TYR A 1050 -51.89 5.23 26.02
CA TYR A 1050 -52.85 6.30 26.25
C TYR A 1050 -54.19 6.03 25.57
N ASP A 1051 -55.27 5.95 26.36
CA ASP A 1051 -56.64 5.86 25.87
C ASP A 1051 -57.30 7.25 25.84
N ALA A 1052 -57.54 7.76 24.64
CA ALA A 1052 -58.13 9.06 24.41
C ALA A 1052 -59.62 9.14 24.77
N GLU A 1053 -60.36 8.02 24.78
CA GLU A 1053 -61.80 8.03 25.08
C GLU A 1053 -62.06 8.26 26.57
N ASN A 1054 -61.20 7.71 27.42
CA ASN A 1054 -61.33 7.79 28.87
C ASN A 1054 -60.32 8.75 29.52
N ASP A 1055 -59.34 9.27 28.77
CA ASP A 1055 -58.24 10.11 29.25
C ASP A 1055 -57.43 9.41 30.36
N VAL A 1056 -57.12 8.12 30.15
CA VAL A 1056 -56.42 7.25 31.12
C VAL A 1056 -55.22 6.57 30.45
N MET A 1057 -54.15 6.35 31.22
CA MET A 1057 -53.04 5.48 30.82
C MET A 1057 -53.34 4.03 31.21
N LEU A 1058 -53.31 3.13 30.24
CA LEU A 1058 -53.46 1.70 30.42
C LEU A 1058 -52.16 1.12 31.01
N ASP A 1059 -52.30 0.45 32.15
CA ASP A 1059 -51.21 -0.14 32.93
C ASP A 1059 -51.34 -1.69 33.01
N ASP A 1060 -52.14 -2.31 32.14
CA ASP A 1060 -52.24 -3.78 32.08
C ASP A 1060 -51.01 -4.40 31.41
N ASP A 1061 -50.65 -5.61 31.82
CA ASP A 1061 -49.41 -6.26 31.37
C ASP A 1061 -49.34 -6.44 29.84
N ASP A 1062 -50.47 -6.65 29.16
CA ASP A 1062 -50.52 -6.83 27.71
C ASP A 1062 -50.24 -5.52 26.96
N THR A 1063 -50.83 -4.40 27.40
CA THR A 1063 -50.54 -3.08 26.83
C THR A 1063 -49.12 -2.62 27.14
N LEU A 1064 -48.62 -2.83 28.35
CA LEU A 1064 -47.24 -2.46 28.72
C LEU A 1064 -46.20 -3.24 27.88
N GLN A 1065 -46.44 -4.52 27.59
CA GLN A 1065 -45.56 -5.29 26.70
C GLN A 1065 -45.60 -4.78 25.26
N LYS A 1066 -46.80 -4.46 24.74
CA LYS A 1066 -46.95 -3.87 23.39
C LYS A 1066 -46.29 -2.51 23.31
N ALA A 1067 -46.45 -1.66 24.33
CA ALA A 1067 -45.85 -0.34 24.40
C ALA A 1067 -44.32 -0.43 24.46
N ARG A 1068 -43.75 -1.35 25.24
CA ARG A 1068 -42.31 -1.63 25.24
C ARG A 1068 -41.81 -2.07 23.86
N THR A 1069 -42.57 -2.92 23.17
CA THR A 1069 -42.23 -3.33 21.80
C THR A 1069 -42.24 -2.14 20.84
N LYS A 1070 -43.24 -1.24 20.95
CA LYS A 1070 -43.32 -0.03 20.13
C LYS A 1070 -42.21 0.97 20.42
N PHE A 1071 -41.82 1.11 21.69
CA PHE A 1071 -40.65 1.87 22.08
C PHE A 1071 -39.39 1.34 21.37
N LEU A 1072 -39.10 0.04 21.50
CA LEU A 1072 -37.90 -0.55 20.91
C LEU A 1072 -37.91 -0.48 19.37
N GLN A 1073 -39.07 -0.66 18.75
CA GLN A 1073 -39.23 -0.49 17.29
C GLN A 1073 -38.87 0.91 16.81
N ALA A 1074 -39.19 1.96 17.59
CA ALA A 1074 -38.82 3.34 17.26
C ALA A 1074 -37.36 3.65 17.63
N TYR A 1075 -36.85 3.06 18.71
CA TYR A 1075 -35.49 3.25 19.18
C TYR A 1075 -34.45 2.59 18.29
N GLU A 1076 -34.68 1.35 17.86
CA GLU A 1076 -33.75 0.55 17.03
C GLU A 1076 -34.05 0.68 15.53
N GLY A 1077 -35.28 1.03 15.16
CA GLY A 1077 -35.68 1.14 13.76
C GLY A 1077 -35.87 -0.21 13.07
N ASN A 1078 -35.61 -0.25 11.77
CA ASN A 1078 -35.65 -1.46 10.95
C ASN A 1078 -34.56 -1.43 9.88
N MET A 1079 -34.50 -2.44 9.00
CA MET A 1079 -33.48 -2.54 7.94
C MET A 1079 -33.47 -1.36 6.94
N MET A 1080 -34.55 -0.59 6.85
CA MET A 1080 -34.72 0.52 5.89
C MET A 1080 -34.74 1.90 6.56
N VAL A 1081 -35.13 1.99 7.83
CA VAL A 1081 -35.26 3.24 8.59
C VAL A 1081 -34.46 3.11 9.87
N SER A 1082 -33.42 3.92 10.00
CA SER A 1082 -32.59 4.04 11.20
C SER A 1082 -33.43 4.42 12.42
N GLY A 1083 -33.19 3.75 13.54
CA GLY A 1083 -33.86 4.06 14.80
C GLY A 1083 -33.39 5.37 15.44
N GLU A 1084 -34.21 5.93 16.33
CA GLU A 1084 -33.87 7.15 17.08
C GLU A 1084 -32.60 6.98 17.93
N GLY A 1085 -32.29 5.75 18.37
CA GLY A 1085 -31.13 5.42 19.21
C GLY A 1085 -29.80 5.34 18.46
N GLU A 1086 -29.79 5.30 17.13
CA GLU A 1086 -28.54 5.32 16.34
C GLU A 1086 -27.89 6.71 16.28
N ASP A 1087 -28.59 7.75 16.77
CA ASP A 1087 -28.09 9.12 16.80
C ASP A 1087 -26.85 9.26 17.72
N ILE A 1088 -25.80 9.89 17.19
CA ILE A 1088 -24.52 10.22 17.87
C ILE A 1088 -24.72 10.89 19.24
N TRP A 1089 -25.77 11.69 19.41
CA TRP A 1089 -26.03 12.39 20.67
C TRP A 1089 -26.41 11.42 21.79
N TYR A 1090 -27.20 10.38 21.48
CA TYR A 1090 -27.53 9.32 22.44
C TYR A 1090 -26.37 8.35 22.61
N GLN A 1091 -25.70 7.97 21.51
CA GLN A 1091 -24.54 7.08 21.52
C GLN A 1091 -23.39 7.61 22.39
N ARG A 1092 -23.29 8.94 22.54
CA ARG A 1092 -22.31 9.55 23.45
C ARG A 1092 -22.68 9.39 24.93
N LEU A 1093 -23.96 9.30 25.26
CA LEU A 1093 -24.45 9.07 26.62
C LEU A 1093 -24.37 7.58 26.99
N TRP A 1094 -24.85 6.71 26.10
CA TRP A 1094 -24.80 5.25 26.28
C TRP A 1094 -24.72 4.55 24.92
N ARG A 1095 -23.99 3.43 24.85
CA ARG A 1095 -23.87 2.62 23.62
C ARG A 1095 -24.92 1.52 23.51
N GLN A 1096 -25.38 1.02 24.65
CA GLN A 1096 -26.44 0.02 24.75
C GLN A 1096 -27.51 0.55 25.68
N LEU A 1097 -28.77 0.31 25.32
CA LEU A 1097 -29.89 0.78 26.12
C LEU A 1097 -30.11 -0.16 27.31
N GLU A 1098 -29.87 0.36 28.51
CA GLU A 1098 -30.10 -0.37 29.75
C GLU A 1098 -31.55 -0.21 30.22
N SER A 1099 -32.01 -1.16 31.04
CA SER A 1099 -33.39 -1.13 31.55
C SER A 1099 -33.67 0.09 32.43
N GLU A 1100 -32.68 0.56 33.19
CA GLU A 1100 -32.80 1.74 34.04
C GLU A 1100 -32.95 3.03 33.21
N THR A 1101 -32.10 3.18 32.19
CA THR A 1101 -32.20 4.31 31.24
C THR A 1101 -33.52 4.28 30.47
N LEU A 1102 -34.01 3.11 30.06
CA LEU A 1102 -35.31 2.98 29.41
C LEU A 1102 -36.46 3.45 30.31
N GLN A 1103 -36.44 3.10 31.60
CA GLN A 1103 -37.44 3.57 32.56
C GLN A 1103 -37.34 5.08 32.79
N ALA A 1104 -36.12 5.63 32.86
CA ALA A 1104 -35.91 7.07 32.95
C ALA A 1104 -36.48 7.80 31.72
N ILE A 1105 -36.24 7.27 30.51
CA ILE A 1105 -36.80 7.82 29.27
C ILE A 1105 -38.32 7.76 29.29
N ILE A 1106 -38.92 6.62 29.64
CA ILE A 1106 -40.39 6.48 29.72
C ILE A 1106 -40.97 7.49 30.72
N ALA A 1107 -40.39 7.62 31.91
CA ALA A 1107 -40.86 8.54 32.93
C ALA A 1107 -40.77 10.01 32.47
N GLN A 1108 -39.64 10.41 31.90
CA GLN A 1108 -39.42 11.77 31.42
C GLN A 1108 -40.27 12.09 30.19
N SER A 1109 -40.31 11.21 29.20
CA SER A 1109 -41.18 11.35 28.04
C SER A 1109 -42.66 11.37 28.44
N ARG A 1110 -43.10 10.54 29.41
CA ARG A 1110 -44.48 10.61 29.94
C ARG A 1110 -44.76 11.96 30.59
N HIS A 1111 -43.81 12.54 31.31
CA HIS A 1111 -44.00 13.83 31.96
C HIS A 1111 -44.20 14.97 30.94
N TYR A 1112 -43.33 15.04 29.93
CA TYR A 1112 -43.30 16.17 28.99
C TYR A 1112 -44.14 15.98 27.72
N LEU A 1113 -44.34 14.75 27.23
CA LEU A 1113 -45.02 14.48 25.96
C LEU A 1113 -46.50 14.10 26.11
N LEU A 1114 -46.96 13.66 27.29
CA LEU A 1114 -48.36 13.27 27.50
C LEU A 1114 -49.37 14.38 27.14
N PRO A 1115 -49.14 15.68 27.43
CA PRO A 1115 -50.05 16.74 27.00
C PRO A 1115 -50.34 16.73 25.50
N LEU A 1116 -49.37 16.37 24.66
CA LEU A 1116 -49.56 16.30 23.21
C LEU A 1116 -50.67 15.32 22.83
N PHE A 1117 -50.65 14.13 23.42
CA PHE A 1117 -51.63 13.09 23.13
C PHE A 1117 -52.99 13.40 23.75
N ARG A 1118 -53.02 14.07 24.93
CA ARG A 1118 -54.27 14.48 25.58
C ARG A 1118 -55.04 15.54 24.81
N PHE A 1119 -54.33 16.48 24.19
CA PHE A 1119 -54.94 17.62 23.50
C PHE A 1119 -55.03 17.46 21.98
N ASN A 1120 -54.46 16.40 21.41
CA ASN A 1120 -54.55 16.17 19.96
C ASN A 1120 -55.96 15.73 19.55
N GLN A 1121 -56.58 16.48 18.65
CA GLN A 1121 -57.93 16.23 18.14
C GLN A 1121 -57.96 15.58 16.76
N SER A 1122 -56.79 15.25 16.18
CA SER A 1122 -56.75 14.47 14.94
C SER A 1122 -57.26 13.06 15.19
N ARG A 1123 -58.18 12.57 14.37
CA ARG A 1123 -58.62 11.17 14.40
C ARG A 1123 -57.63 10.24 13.73
#